data_AF-E4U722-F1
#
_entry.id   AF-E4U722-F1
#
_cell.length_a   1.000
_cell.length_b   1.000
_cell.length_c   1.000
_cell.angle_alpha   90.00
_cell.angle_beta   90.00
_cell.angle_gamma   90.00
#
_symmetry.space_group_name_H-M   'P 1'
#
loop_
_entity.id
_entity.type
_entity.pdbx_description
1 polymer ?
#
loop_
_entity_poly.entity_id
_entity_poly.type
_entity_poly.pdbx_seq_one_letter_code
_entity_poly.pdbx_strand_id
1 'polypeptide(L)'
;MSERSVTIGIEGMTCASCVTRVEKALAQQPGVRKASVNLATEKATLVLEPEAELEPLLEAVREAGYTPRVETATIGIEGMTCASCVSRVERALSKLDGVLEATVNLATEKATVRYLPDTVTLARIEAEIREAGYTPVSHEEDEAAPTTDATLAGFVRDLRLATLLTVPLVIISMGPFVVPALGDWMEALAPKQLWRWLEFVLATPVIFYAGRRFFRGGVAELRHKSPGMNTLVMFGTSAAYLYSVLALIAPGLFPEGTAHTYFEAAGVIVTLILLGKYLEAVAKGRTSEAIRKLMELGAKKARVVRDGQEIELPIEAVVPGDLIRVRPGERIPTDGEVVEGEGYVDESMLTGEPVPVLKRAGDAVVGGTVNQNGSLLFRATRVGADTVLSQIIRMVEEAQQSKPPVQELADRIAAVFVPIVLVVSVVTFAVWMLVGPEPRLNYAFIASVSVLLIACPCAMGLATPTAIMVSSGRGAQMGVLFRKGVAIEGLARIGTVVLDKTGTITKGRPELTDLRTAPGWREDDLLTLAAAVESLSEHPIAQAVRERAEGLTLPEASDFEAVPGFGARARVAGREVAVGAARYMERLGLDTARFAAEQARLEDAGRTVIYVATDGEIAGLIAVSDPVKEGSQEAVAALRREGLHVVMLTGDSERTARAVAREVGIDEVISEVLPADKAQVVRDLQAKGQRVAFVGDGINDAPALAGADVGVAIGTGTDIAVEAGDVVLMQGDLRAVVRARALAKKTLSTIYWNFFWAFGYNTALIPVAAGVFYPFTGLLLQPALAAGAMSLSSILVLTNSLRLRYFQPPQFADEAAPAAPTPRAAATGARVLLYTSPGCPDCAAVKAWLEARGVAYEERDLSRPEVADEAVRNYGVRVAPITVIDGQAHWGTFAEQRRVLEQRLGAGVPAEAAS
;
A
#
# COMPACT_ATOMS: atom_id res chain seq x y z
N MET A 1 17.27 -28.45 32.18
CA MET A 1 16.61 -27.80 31.03
C MET A 1 15.18 -27.55 31.48
N SER A 2 14.74 -26.29 31.57
CA SER A 2 13.45 -25.98 32.19
C SER A 2 12.30 -26.29 31.23
N GLU A 3 11.29 -26.96 31.74
CA GLU A 3 10.05 -27.25 31.03
C GLU A 3 9.29 -25.94 30.78
N ARG A 4 8.69 -25.80 29.60
CA ARG A 4 7.92 -24.61 29.18
C ARG A 4 6.44 -24.89 29.40
N SER A 5 5.73 -24.04 30.15
CA SER A 5 4.28 -24.18 30.36
C SER A 5 3.54 -23.13 29.55
N VAL A 6 2.64 -23.57 28.66
CA VAL A 6 1.86 -22.69 27.77
C VAL A 6 0.38 -23.00 27.95
N THR A 7 -0.45 -21.96 27.94
CA THR A 7 -1.91 -22.10 28.01
C THR A 7 -2.56 -21.50 26.77
N ILE A 8 -3.33 -22.32 26.06
CA ILE A 8 -4.08 -21.95 24.85
C ILE A 8 -5.55 -21.86 25.23
N GLY A 9 -6.19 -20.71 25.05
CA GLY A 9 -7.65 -20.59 25.10
C GLY A 9 -8.27 -21.25 23.86
N ILE A 10 -9.41 -21.92 23.98
CA ILE A 10 -10.02 -22.68 22.89
C ILE A 10 -11.52 -22.43 22.87
N GLU A 11 -11.99 -21.78 21.82
CA GLU A 11 -13.40 -21.46 21.60
C GLU A 11 -14.14 -22.62 20.91
N GLY A 12 -15.44 -22.76 21.20
CA GLY A 12 -16.32 -23.76 20.57
C GLY A 12 -16.36 -25.12 21.27
N MET A 13 -15.69 -25.30 22.42
CA MET A 13 -15.82 -26.52 23.21
C MET A 13 -17.11 -26.52 24.04
N THR A 14 -18.05 -27.42 23.74
CA THR A 14 -19.36 -27.47 24.41
C THR A 14 -19.61 -28.73 25.23
N CYS A 15 -18.72 -29.74 25.17
CA CYS A 15 -18.91 -30.99 25.91
C CYS A 15 -17.59 -31.71 26.25
N ALA A 16 -17.67 -32.72 27.11
CA ALA A 16 -16.52 -33.53 27.54
C ALA A 16 -15.85 -34.31 26.38
N SER A 17 -16.59 -34.64 25.33
CA SER A 17 -16.00 -35.29 24.14
C SER A 17 -15.10 -34.33 23.34
N CYS A 18 -15.40 -33.02 23.35
CA CYS A 18 -14.56 -31.99 22.76
C CYS A 18 -13.19 -31.92 23.46
N VAL A 19 -13.21 -31.94 24.80
CA VAL A 19 -12.00 -31.95 25.64
C VAL A 19 -11.07 -33.10 25.23
N THR A 20 -11.63 -34.31 25.16
CA THR A 20 -10.84 -35.52 24.83
C THR A 20 -10.26 -35.46 23.42
N ARG A 21 -11.01 -34.93 22.45
CA ARG A 21 -10.55 -34.77 21.06
C ARG A 21 -9.37 -33.80 20.97
N VAL A 22 -9.52 -32.62 21.56
CA VAL A 22 -8.48 -31.58 21.58
C VAL A 22 -7.24 -32.04 22.35
N GLU A 23 -7.43 -32.65 23.53
CA GLU A 23 -6.33 -33.14 24.35
C GLU A 23 -5.51 -34.22 23.61
N LYS A 24 -6.19 -35.12 22.89
CA LYS A 24 -5.53 -36.13 22.06
C LYS A 24 -4.78 -35.52 20.87
N ALA A 25 -5.39 -34.54 20.18
CA ALA A 25 -4.76 -33.86 19.06
C ALA A 25 -3.48 -33.13 19.49
N LEU A 26 -3.52 -32.42 20.62
CA LEU A 26 -2.38 -31.70 21.19
C LEU A 26 -1.30 -32.67 21.72
N ALA A 27 -1.69 -33.75 22.41
CA ALA A 27 -0.74 -34.73 22.94
C ALA A 27 0.03 -35.50 21.85
N GLN A 28 -0.47 -35.52 20.61
CA GLN A 28 0.18 -36.16 19.47
C GLN A 28 1.21 -35.27 18.76
N GLN A 29 1.28 -33.98 19.11
CA GLN A 29 2.18 -33.05 18.44
C GLN A 29 3.63 -33.19 18.92
N PRO A 30 4.62 -33.01 18.04
CA PRO A 30 6.03 -33.06 18.40
C PRO A 30 6.38 -32.06 19.50
N GLY A 31 7.12 -32.50 20.53
CA GLY A 31 7.57 -31.63 21.62
C GLY A 31 6.54 -31.40 22.74
N VAL A 32 5.36 -32.02 22.69
CA VAL A 32 4.36 -31.98 23.79
C VAL A 32 4.59 -33.13 24.76
N ARG A 33 4.89 -32.83 26.03
CA ARG A 33 5.05 -33.84 27.09
C ARG A 33 3.76 -34.14 27.82
N LYS A 34 2.95 -33.12 28.04
CA LYS A 34 1.67 -33.22 28.72
C LYS A 34 0.71 -32.20 28.13
N ALA A 35 -0.49 -32.64 27.81
CA ALA A 35 -1.62 -31.77 27.48
C ALA A 35 -2.74 -32.03 28.48
N SER A 36 -3.40 -30.98 28.95
CA SER A 36 -4.58 -31.07 29.81
C SER A 36 -5.57 -30.01 29.36
N VAL A 37 -6.79 -30.43 29.02
CA VAL A 37 -7.83 -29.51 28.56
C VAL A 37 -8.92 -29.40 29.61
N ASN A 38 -9.37 -28.18 29.90
CA ASN A 38 -10.42 -27.90 30.87
C ASN A 38 -11.58 -27.17 30.19
N LEU A 39 -12.75 -27.83 30.18
CA LEU A 39 -13.97 -27.32 29.58
C LEU A 39 -14.51 -26.08 30.29
N ALA A 40 -14.46 -26.03 31.63
CA ALA A 40 -15.05 -24.95 32.39
C ALA A 40 -14.32 -23.62 32.22
N THR A 41 -13.02 -23.69 31.91
CA THR A 41 -12.18 -22.52 31.66
C THR A 41 -11.90 -22.30 30.19
N GLU A 42 -12.36 -23.20 29.31
CA GLU A 42 -12.09 -23.20 27.87
C GLU A 42 -10.58 -23.11 27.54
N LYS A 43 -9.74 -23.82 28.29
CA LYS A 43 -8.27 -23.70 28.20
C LYS A 43 -7.58 -25.06 28.08
N ALA A 44 -6.53 -25.10 27.29
CA ALA A 44 -5.57 -26.20 27.21
C ALA A 44 -4.23 -25.77 27.81
N THR A 45 -3.80 -26.43 28.87
CA THR A 45 -2.46 -26.23 29.46
C THR A 45 -1.52 -27.32 28.96
N LEU A 46 -0.40 -26.88 28.39
CA LEU A 46 0.61 -27.71 27.76
C LEU A 46 1.94 -27.58 28.50
N VAL A 47 2.61 -28.72 28.69
CA VAL A 47 4.01 -28.77 29.09
C VAL A 47 4.82 -29.20 27.87
N LEU A 48 5.68 -28.30 27.42
CA LEU A 48 6.41 -28.40 26.17
C LEU A 48 7.91 -28.57 26.39
N GLU A 49 8.56 -29.22 25.44
CA GLU A 49 10.01 -29.19 25.29
C GLU A 49 10.48 -27.79 24.83
N PRO A 50 11.71 -27.37 25.16
CA PRO A 50 12.19 -26.02 24.87
C PRO A 50 12.18 -25.65 23.37
N GLU A 51 12.37 -26.64 22.49
CA GLU A 51 12.37 -26.44 21.03
C GLU A 51 10.98 -26.58 20.38
N ALA A 52 9.91 -26.81 21.15
CA ALA A 52 8.57 -27.00 20.60
C ALA A 52 8.00 -25.69 20.02
N GLU A 53 7.58 -25.75 18.75
CA GLU A 53 6.92 -24.65 18.06
C GLU A 53 5.43 -24.56 18.45
N LEU A 54 4.91 -23.32 18.56
CA LEU A 54 3.53 -23.09 18.96
C LEU A 54 2.54 -23.19 17.80
N GLU A 55 2.93 -22.84 16.58
CA GLU A 55 2.02 -22.80 15.42
C GLU A 55 1.43 -24.19 15.07
N PRO A 56 2.21 -25.30 15.06
CA PRO A 56 1.66 -26.65 14.86
C PRO A 56 0.63 -27.05 15.91
N LEU A 57 0.74 -26.54 17.14
CA LEU A 57 -0.23 -26.81 18.21
C LEU A 57 -1.55 -26.08 17.95
N LEU A 58 -1.50 -24.85 17.44
CA LEU A 58 -2.70 -24.11 17.04
C LEU A 58 -3.39 -24.77 15.85
N GLU A 59 -2.61 -25.26 14.88
CA GLU A 59 -3.16 -25.98 13.73
C GLU A 59 -3.83 -27.30 14.14
N ALA A 60 -3.23 -28.05 15.08
CA ALA A 60 -3.85 -29.25 15.63
C ALA A 60 -5.20 -28.97 16.32
N VAL A 61 -5.37 -27.80 16.94
CA VAL A 61 -6.67 -27.37 17.50
C VAL A 61 -7.68 -27.07 16.39
N ARG A 62 -7.24 -26.42 15.30
CA ARG A 62 -8.07 -26.13 14.12
C ARG A 62 -8.51 -27.41 13.41
N GLU A 63 -7.58 -28.35 13.19
CA GLU A 63 -7.87 -29.68 12.61
C GLU A 63 -8.82 -30.50 13.49
N ALA A 64 -8.76 -30.34 14.81
CA ALA A 64 -9.72 -30.95 15.73
C ALA A 64 -11.14 -30.32 15.63
N GLY A 65 -11.28 -29.20 14.92
CA GLY A 65 -12.54 -28.50 14.66
C GLY A 65 -12.85 -27.37 15.65
N TYR A 66 -11.84 -26.81 16.32
CA TYR A 66 -12.00 -25.74 17.32
C TYR A 66 -11.11 -24.54 17.01
N THR A 67 -11.44 -23.38 17.58
CA THR A 67 -10.70 -22.14 17.31
C THR A 67 -9.80 -21.79 18.48
N PRO A 68 -8.46 -21.79 18.32
CA PRO A 68 -7.58 -21.31 19.38
C PRO A 68 -7.67 -19.79 19.52
N ARG A 69 -7.73 -19.29 20.75
CA ARG A 69 -7.78 -17.87 21.07
C ARG A 69 -6.40 -17.24 20.92
N VAL A 70 -6.27 -16.34 19.96
CA VAL A 70 -5.06 -15.57 19.65
C VAL A 70 -5.43 -14.11 19.57
N GLU A 71 -4.66 -13.24 20.22
CA GLU A 71 -4.84 -11.79 20.16
C GLU A 71 -3.65 -11.14 19.47
N THR A 72 -3.92 -10.00 18.82
CA THR A 72 -2.88 -9.15 18.24
C THR A 72 -2.94 -7.79 18.92
N ALA A 73 -1.81 -7.35 19.46
CA ALA A 73 -1.68 -6.02 20.06
C ALA A 73 -0.63 -5.21 19.32
N THR A 74 -0.94 -3.93 19.10
CA THR A 74 0.00 -2.93 18.60
C THR A 74 0.41 -2.04 19.77
N ILE A 75 1.72 -1.81 19.93
CA ILE A 75 2.31 -1.07 21.05
C ILE A 75 3.25 -0.02 20.48
N GLY A 76 3.07 1.24 20.83
CA GLY A 76 4.03 2.30 20.48
C GLY A 76 5.34 2.11 21.24
N ILE A 77 6.49 2.40 20.64
CA ILE A 77 7.80 2.23 21.26
C ILE A 77 8.68 3.45 21.01
N GLU A 78 8.93 4.22 22.06
CA GLU A 78 9.88 5.33 22.01
C GLU A 78 11.34 4.88 22.20
N GLY A 79 12.26 5.60 21.56
CA GLY A 79 13.70 5.44 21.72
C GLY A 79 14.37 4.53 20.68
N MET A 80 13.61 3.97 19.74
CA MET A 80 14.17 3.22 18.61
C MET A 80 14.80 4.17 17.60
N THR A 81 16.05 3.92 17.22
CA THR A 81 16.82 4.86 16.36
C THR A 81 17.51 4.21 15.17
N CYS A 82 17.51 2.89 15.07
CA CYS A 82 18.20 2.13 14.02
C CYS A 82 17.66 0.71 13.88
N ALA A 83 18.07 0.00 12.81
CA ALA A 83 17.68 -1.38 12.53
C ALA A 83 18.00 -2.33 13.69
N SER A 84 19.14 -2.15 14.35
CA SER A 84 19.52 -3.02 15.48
C SER A 84 18.58 -2.87 16.69
N CYS A 85 17.87 -1.75 16.82
CA CYS A 85 16.81 -1.60 17.83
C CYS A 85 15.62 -2.50 17.51
N VAL A 86 15.19 -2.53 16.24
CA VAL A 86 14.09 -3.37 15.74
C VAL A 86 14.36 -4.84 16.05
N SER A 87 15.49 -5.38 15.55
CA SER A 87 15.83 -6.79 15.74
C SER A 87 16.04 -7.15 17.22
N ARG A 88 16.28 -6.18 18.10
CA ARG A 88 16.42 -6.40 19.54
C ARG A 88 15.08 -6.55 20.24
N VAL A 89 14.16 -5.62 19.98
CA VAL A 89 12.80 -5.71 20.51
C VAL A 89 12.12 -6.98 20.01
N GLU A 90 12.22 -7.28 18.71
CA GLU A 90 11.71 -8.53 18.12
C GLU A 90 12.29 -9.75 18.87
N ARG A 91 13.61 -9.86 19.00
CA ARG A 91 14.24 -10.99 19.73
C ARG A 91 13.90 -11.06 21.22
N ALA A 92 13.60 -9.94 21.86
CA ALA A 92 13.17 -9.93 23.26
C ALA A 92 11.75 -10.47 23.37
N LEU A 93 10.84 -9.97 22.52
CA LEU A 93 9.44 -10.38 22.49
C LEU A 93 9.26 -11.83 22.04
N SER A 94 9.99 -12.29 21.01
CA SER A 94 9.93 -13.68 20.53
C SER A 94 10.43 -14.71 21.55
N LYS A 95 11.15 -14.29 22.60
CA LYS A 95 11.57 -15.18 23.69
C LYS A 95 10.49 -15.38 24.76
N LEU A 96 9.45 -14.55 24.78
CA LEU A 96 8.37 -14.68 25.74
C LEU A 96 7.52 -15.91 25.41
N ASP A 97 7.18 -16.67 26.44
CA ASP A 97 6.27 -17.80 26.32
C ASP A 97 4.86 -17.30 25.99
N GLY A 98 4.29 -17.82 24.90
CA GLY A 98 2.98 -17.40 24.40
C GLY A 98 3.02 -16.32 23.32
N VAL A 99 4.17 -15.74 22.99
CA VAL A 99 4.30 -14.91 21.78
C VAL A 99 4.49 -15.81 20.56
N LEU A 100 3.61 -15.67 19.58
CA LEU A 100 3.65 -16.41 18.31
C LEU A 100 4.50 -15.68 17.28
N GLU A 101 4.31 -14.36 17.19
CA GLU A 101 4.99 -13.49 16.26
C GLU A 101 5.17 -12.10 16.87
N ALA A 102 6.31 -11.48 16.64
CA ALA A 102 6.57 -10.11 17.06
C ALA A 102 7.32 -9.38 15.94
N THR A 103 6.70 -8.34 15.41
CA THR A 103 7.26 -7.56 14.30
C THR A 103 7.33 -6.10 14.71
N VAL A 104 8.45 -5.45 14.44
CA VAL A 104 8.68 -4.07 14.86
C VAL A 104 8.99 -3.19 13.65
N ASN A 105 8.29 -2.06 13.55
CA ASN A 105 8.48 -1.11 12.46
C ASN A 105 9.12 0.19 12.98
N LEU A 106 10.34 0.47 12.51
CA LEU A 106 11.09 1.68 12.88
C LEU A 106 10.51 2.98 12.30
N ALA A 107 9.78 2.91 11.19
CA ALA A 107 9.21 4.08 10.54
C ALA A 107 7.93 4.56 11.22
N THR A 108 7.15 3.63 11.80
CA THR A 108 5.96 3.93 12.60
C THR A 108 6.22 3.94 14.11
N GLU A 109 7.40 3.50 14.54
CA GLU A 109 7.77 3.34 15.96
C GLU A 109 6.77 2.45 16.73
N LYS A 110 6.20 1.44 16.06
CA LYS A 110 5.23 0.50 16.64
C LYS A 110 5.75 -0.95 16.59
N ALA A 111 5.39 -1.73 17.60
CA ALA A 111 5.53 -3.18 17.62
C ALA A 111 4.15 -3.83 17.54
N THR A 112 4.02 -4.81 16.64
CA THR A 112 2.82 -5.63 16.50
C THR A 112 3.15 -7.03 16.98
N VAL A 113 2.42 -7.50 17.98
CA VAL A 113 2.67 -8.76 18.67
C VAL A 113 1.43 -9.63 18.57
N ARG A 114 1.58 -10.82 17.99
CA ARG A 114 0.56 -11.87 17.98
C ARG A 114 0.87 -12.84 19.12
N TYR A 115 -0.04 -12.97 20.08
CA TYR A 115 0.21 -13.70 21.32
C TYR A 115 -1.00 -14.46 21.84
N LEU A 116 -0.74 -15.40 22.74
CA LEU A 116 -1.72 -16.17 23.49
C LEU A 116 -2.05 -15.41 24.78
N PRO A 117 -3.23 -14.78 24.90
CA PRO A 117 -3.57 -13.93 26.04
C PRO A 117 -3.64 -14.70 27.36
N ASP A 118 -3.87 -16.01 27.29
CA ASP A 118 -3.88 -16.92 28.44
C ASP A 118 -2.49 -17.38 28.89
N THR A 119 -1.44 -17.11 28.12
CA THR A 119 -0.04 -17.40 28.49
C THR A 119 0.74 -16.14 28.86
N VAL A 120 0.58 -15.05 28.10
CA VAL A 120 1.30 -13.79 28.31
C VAL A 120 0.36 -12.62 28.27
N THR A 121 0.52 -11.70 29.23
CA THR A 121 -0.29 -10.49 29.32
C THR A 121 0.40 -9.33 28.60
N LEU A 122 -0.40 -8.36 28.12
CA LEU A 122 0.12 -7.14 27.52
C LEU A 122 1.12 -6.40 28.42
N ALA A 123 0.85 -6.35 29.73
CA ALA A 123 1.74 -5.75 30.71
C ALA A 123 3.12 -6.44 30.79
N ARG A 124 3.19 -7.77 30.58
CA ARG A 124 4.48 -8.50 30.52
C ARG A 124 5.21 -8.20 29.22
N ILE A 125 4.49 -8.11 28.10
CA ILE A 125 5.05 -7.70 26.80
C ILE A 125 5.67 -6.30 26.92
N GLU A 126 4.96 -5.33 27.50
CA GLU A 126 5.48 -3.99 27.76
C GLU A 126 6.69 -3.98 28.72
N ALA A 127 6.66 -4.80 29.76
CA ALA A 127 7.79 -4.93 30.67
C ALA A 127 9.04 -5.45 29.94
N GLU A 128 8.89 -6.41 29.02
CA GLU A 128 9.97 -6.95 28.21
C GLU A 128 10.55 -5.89 27.25
N ILE A 129 9.70 -5.03 26.65
CA ILE A 129 10.16 -3.86 25.87
C ILE A 129 11.02 -2.92 26.74
N ARG A 130 10.60 -2.71 27.99
CA ARG A 130 11.32 -1.89 28.98
C ARG A 130 12.65 -2.51 29.39
N GLU A 131 12.68 -3.82 29.61
CA GLU A 131 13.91 -4.60 29.88
C GLU A 131 14.86 -4.60 28.67
N ALA A 132 14.31 -4.56 27.45
CA ALA A 132 15.07 -4.35 26.22
C ALA A 132 15.57 -2.89 26.06
N GLY A 133 15.25 -1.99 26.99
CA GLY A 133 15.79 -0.63 27.04
C GLY A 133 15.01 0.41 26.24
N TYR A 134 13.75 0.15 25.92
CA TYR A 134 12.85 1.05 25.19
C TYR A 134 11.60 1.39 26.02
N THR A 135 10.88 2.44 25.67
CA THR A 135 9.69 2.85 26.42
C THR A 135 8.42 2.48 25.63
N PRO A 136 7.57 1.56 26.12
CA PRO A 136 6.29 1.29 25.49
C PRO A 136 5.30 2.44 25.74
N VAL A 137 4.45 2.72 24.75
CA VAL A 137 3.38 3.74 24.77
C VAL A 137 2.06 3.04 24.44
N SER A 138 1.04 3.28 25.26
CA SER A 138 -0.27 2.65 25.15
C SER A 138 -1.10 3.23 24.00
N HIS A 139 -1.88 2.38 23.34
CA HIS A 139 -2.70 2.72 22.16
C HIS A 139 -3.84 3.73 22.45
N GLU A 140 -4.31 3.82 23.70
CA GLU A 140 -5.29 4.86 24.12
C GLU A 140 -4.69 6.27 24.17
N GLU A 141 -3.36 6.39 24.20
CA GLU A 141 -2.65 7.66 24.15
C GLU A 141 -2.22 8.05 22.73
N ASP A 142 -2.65 7.36 21.66
CA ASP A 142 -2.34 7.74 20.27
C ASP A 142 -2.91 9.14 19.90
N GLU A 143 -3.93 9.65 20.62
CA GLU A 143 -4.36 11.05 20.52
C GLU A 143 -3.43 12.05 21.26
N ALA A 144 -2.58 11.56 22.17
CA ALA A 144 -1.67 12.33 23.02
C ALA A 144 -0.18 12.03 22.78
N ALA A 145 0.16 11.13 21.85
CA ALA A 145 1.53 10.90 21.41
C ALA A 145 2.14 12.25 20.98
N PRO A 146 3.39 12.57 21.38
CA PRO A 146 4.02 13.81 20.98
C PRO A 146 3.98 13.87 19.46
N THR A 147 3.28 14.88 18.92
CA THR A 147 3.18 15.09 17.48
C THR A 147 4.58 15.01 16.86
N THR A 148 4.69 14.60 15.61
CA THR A 148 5.97 14.62 14.86
C THR A 148 6.73 15.95 15.05
N ASP A 149 5.99 17.03 15.32
CA ASP A 149 6.51 18.35 15.62
C ASP A 149 7.26 18.46 16.97
N ALA A 150 6.81 17.76 18.02
CA ALA A 150 7.46 17.75 19.34
C ALA A 150 8.78 16.95 19.33
N THR A 151 8.84 15.81 18.64
CA THR A 151 10.08 15.05 18.42
C THR A 151 11.06 15.84 17.56
N LEU A 152 10.61 16.48 16.47
CA LEU A 152 11.42 17.39 15.66
C LEU A 152 11.96 18.58 16.47
N ALA A 153 11.14 19.19 17.33
CA ALA A 153 11.57 20.29 18.20
C ALA A 153 12.72 19.88 19.13
N GLY A 154 12.68 18.64 19.65
CA GLY A 154 13.77 18.06 20.44
C GLY A 154 15.08 17.92 19.66
N PHE A 155 15.04 17.44 18.41
CA PHE A 155 16.22 17.40 17.53
C PHE A 155 16.75 18.79 17.22
N VAL A 156 15.86 19.75 16.92
CA VAL A 156 16.24 21.13 16.61
C VAL A 156 16.94 21.79 17.80
N ARG A 157 16.43 21.62 19.02
CA ARG A 157 17.06 22.19 20.22
C ARG A 157 18.47 21.65 20.42
N ASP A 158 18.62 20.33 20.39
CA ASP A 158 19.91 19.69 20.66
C ASP A 158 20.91 19.97 19.53
N LEU A 159 20.46 20.04 18.27
CA LEU A 159 21.29 20.42 17.12
C LEU A 159 21.70 21.90 17.19
N ARG A 160 20.79 22.81 17.56
CA ARG A 160 21.13 24.24 17.71
C ARG A 160 22.19 24.43 18.78
N LEU A 161 22.04 23.80 19.94
CA LEU A 161 23.02 23.85 21.02
C LEU A 161 24.36 23.24 20.57
N ALA A 162 24.33 22.05 19.95
CA ALA A 162 25.53 21.39 19.46
C ALA A 162 26.27 22.24 18.42
N THR A 163 25.56 22.83 17.46
CA THR A 163 26.12 23.69 16.42
C THR A 163 26.69 24.98 17.00
N LEU A 164 25.95 25.64 17.90
CA LEU A 164 26.37 26.90 18.52
C LEU A 164 27.69 26.75 19.30
N LEU A 165 27.92 25.59 19.92
CA LEU A 165 29.13 25.31 20.69
C LEU A 165 30.25 24.69 19.84
N THR A 166 29.90 23.88 18.84
CA THR A 166 30.87 23.20 17.96
C THR A 166 31.49 24.16 16.95
N VAL A 167 30.76 25.17 16.45
CA VAL A 167 31.33 26.14 15.49
C VAL A 167 32.50 26.93 16.11
N PRO A 168 32.37 27.56 17.30
CA PRO A 168 33.51 28.19 17.97
C PRO A 168 34.62 27.20 18.30
N LEU A 169 34.28 25.98 18.72
CA LEU A 169 35.25 24.91 19.01
C LEU A 169 36.11 24.57 17.77
N VAL A 170 35.49 24.45 16.60
CA VAL A 170 36.20 24.22 15.33
C VAL A 170 37.04 25.43 14.93
N ILE A 171 36.55 26.66 15.12
CA ILE A 171 37.32 27.87 14.84
C ILE A 171 38.58 27.92 15.72
N ILE A 172 38.47 27.57 17.00
CA ILE A 172 39.61 27.57 17.95
C ILE A 172 40.61 26.47 17.58
N SER A 173 40.15 25.24 17.36
CA SER A 173 41.03 24.09 17.13
C SER A 173 41.61 24.06 15.71
N MET A 174 40.79 24.30 14.68
CA MET A 174 41.20 24.19 13.27
C MET A 174 41.56 25.53 12.63
N GLY A 175 41.03 26.65 13.13
CA GLY A 175 41.25 27.98 12.55
C GLY A 175 42.72 28.39 12.42
N PRO A 176 43.57 28.17 13.44
CA PRO A 176 45.01 28.45 13.35
C PRO A 176 45.74 27.69 12.25
N PHE A 177 45.27 26.49 11.87
CA PHE A 177 45.86 25.68 10.80
C PHE A 177 45.47 26.17 9.40
N VAL A 178 44.28 26.78 9.27
CA VAL A 178 43.74 27.25 7.97
C VAL A 178 44.13 28.71 7.71
N VAL A 179 44.13 29.54 8.75
CA VAL A 179 44.46 30.96 8.67
C VAL A 179 45.59 31.25 9.66
N PRO A 180 46.86 31.28 9.22
CA PRO A 180 48.00 31.50 10.11
C PRO A 180 47.88 32.79 10.94
N ALA A 181 47.35 33.86 10.35
CA ALA A 181 47.11 35.14 11.03
C ALA A 181 46.11 35.04 12.20
N LEU A 182 45.17 34.08 12.16
CA LEU A 182 44.26 33.81 13.27
C LEU A 182 45.02 33.12 14.41
N GLY A 183 45.95 32.22 14.10
CA GLY A 183 46.85 31.61 15.07
C GLY A 183 47.69 32.63 15.80
N ASP A 184 48.35 33.54 15.06
CA ASP A 184 49.16 34.62 15.64
C ASP A 184 48.33 35.53 16.54
N TRP A 185 47.10 35.87 16.12
CA TRP A 185 46.17 36.67 16.91
C TRP A 185 45.72 35.96 18.19
N MET A 186 45.42 34.65 18.11
CA MET A 186 45.02 33.85 19.27
C MET A 186 46.15 33.69 20.28
N GLU A 187 47.38 33.47 19.80
CA GLU A 187 48.58 33.41 20.65
C GLU A 187 48.85 34.74 21.35
N ALA A 188 48.59 35.87 20.68
CA ALA A 188 48.69 37.20 21.29
C ALA A 188 47.59 37.48 22.34
N LEU A 189 46.39 36.92 22.15
CA LEU A 189 45.25 37.15 23.05
C LEU A 189 45.36 36.35 24.36
N ALA A 190 45.80 35.09 24.28
CA ALA A 190 45.83 34.19 25.43
C ALA A 190 46.80 33.01 25.23
N PRO A 191 47.33 32.42 26.33
CA PRO A 191 48.16 31.23 26.26
C PRO A 191 47.42 30.03 25.65
N LYS A 192 48.15 29.17 24.92
CA LYS A 192 47.63 27.92 24.32
C LYS A 192 46.86 27.04 25.33
N GLN A 193 47.29 27.03 26.59
CA GLN A 193 46.62 26.26 27.64
C GLN A 193 45.19 26.76 27.93
N LEU A 194 44.96 28.08 27.88
CA LEU A 194 43.63 28.65 28.09
C LEU A 194 42.69 28.28 26.94
N TRP A 195 43.19 28.30 25.70
CA TRP A 195 42.43 27.86 24.53
C TRP A 195 42.02 26.39 24.62
N ARG A 196 42.90 25.49 25.07
CA ARG A 196 42.55 24.07 25.28
C ARG A 196 41.52 23.86 26.41
N TRP A 197 41.55 24.67 27.47
CA TRP A 197 40.50 24.67 28.48
C TRP A 197 39.16 25.15 27.93
N LEU A 198 39.18 26.15 27.05
CA LEU A 198 37.98 26.62 26.38
C LEU A 198 37.41 25.54 25.44
N GLU A 199 38.25 24.82 24.69
CA GLU A 199 37.84 23.66 23.89
C GLU A 199 37.13 22.61 24.76
N PHE A 200 37.68 22.27 25.92
CA PHE A 200 37.07 21.35 26.88
C PHE A 200 35.69 21.83 27.35
N VAL A 201 35.58 23.10 27.73
CA VAL A 201 34.31 23.70 28.20
C VAL A 201 33.26 23.72 27.10
N LEU A 202 33.65 23.97 25.85
CA LEU A 202 32.74 23.96 24.70
C LEU A 202 32.32 22.54 24.29
N ALA A 203 33.25 21.58 24.30
CA ALA A 203 32.97 20.21 23.87
C ALA A 203 32.13 19.42 24.89
N THR A 204 32.28 19.69 26.18
CA THR A 204 31.63 18.93 27.26
C THR A 204 30.09 18.96 27.17
N PRO A 205 29.41 20.12 27.02
CA PRO A 205 27.96 20.15 26.81
C PRO A 205 27.53 19.52 25.48
N VAL A 206 28.33 19.64 24.42
CA VAL A 206 28.01 19.00 23.13
C VAL A 206 27.92 17.48 23.31
N ILE A 207 28.91 16.88 23.96
CA ILE A 207 29.00 15.43 24.12
C ILE A 207 27.99 14.91 25.15
N PHE A 208 27.95 15.49 26.35
CA PHE A 208 27.16 14.95 27.46
C PHE A 208 25.73 15.47 27.54
N TYR A 209 25.42 16.64 26.96
CA TYR A 209 24.05 17.16 26.92
C TYR A 209 23.39 16.89 25.57
N ALA A 210 23.92 17.43 24.47
CA ALA A 210 23.32 17.20 23.15
C ALA A 210 23.49 15.74 22.68
N GLY A 211 24.66 15.15 22.95
CA GLY A 211 24.98 13.76 22.61
C GLY A 211 24.45 12.69 23.58
N ARG A 212 23.79 13.07 24.69
CA ARG A 212 23.34 12.15 25.77
C ARG A 212 22.58 10.91 25.27
N ARG A 213 21.81 11.08 24.19
CA ARG A 213 21.01 10.03 23.55
C ARG A 213 21.88 8.87 23.02
N PHE A 214 23.03 9.20 22.44
CA PHE A 214 23.94 8.21 21.87
C PHE A 214 24.66 7.43 22.97
N PHE A 215 24.99 8.09 24.09
CA PHE A 215 25.60 7.44 25.24
C PHE A 215 24.63 6.49 25.95
N ARG A 216 23.39 6.94 26.23
CA ARG A 216 22.36 6.06 26.81
C ARG A 216 22.07 4.86 25.91
N GLY A 217 21.90 5.10 24.61
CA GLY A 217 21.69 4.04 23.62
C GLY A 217 22.89 3.09 23.53
N GLY A 218 24.11 3.60 23.47
CA GLY A 218 25.34 2.80 23.34
C GLY A 218 25.61 1.92 24.56
N VAL A 219 25.39 2.43 25.77
CA VAL A 219 25.49 1.62 27.00
C VAL A 219 24.44 0.50 27.01
N ALA A 220 23.21 0.79 26.58
CA ALA A 220 22.17 -0.21 26.45
C ALA A 220 22.52 -1.27 25.38
N GLU A 221 23.03 -0.87 24.22
CA GLU A 221 23.48 -1.80 23.18
C GLU A 221 24.60 -2.74 23.66
N LEU A 222 25.58 -2.21 24.40
CA LEU A 222 26.69 -2.99 24.96
C LEU A 222 26.24 -3.97 26.05
N ARG A 223 25.43 -3.51 27.02
CA ARG A 223 24.93 -4.36 28.11
C ARG A 223 24.19 -5.59 27.58
N HIS A 224 23.55 -5.44 26.42
CA HIS A 224 22.74 -6.50 25.81
C HIS A 224 23.45 -7.20 24.65
N LYS A 225 24.78 -7.02 24.49
CA LYS A 225 25.64 -7.70 23.51
C LYS A 225 25.20 -7.51 22.05
N SER A 226 24.66 -6.33 21.73
CA SER A 226 24.18 -5.99 20.39
C SER A 226 24.72 -4.63 19.95
N PRO A 227 26.05 -4.50 19.70
CA PRO A 227 26.65 -3.22 19.35
C PRO A 227 26.08 -2.70 18.03
N GLY A 228 25.66 -1.43 18.02
CA GLY A 228 25.13 -0.73 16.85
C GLY A 228 25.74 0.65 16.66
N MET A 229 25.02 1.52 15.95
CA MET A 229 25.46 2.91 15.67
C MET A 229 25.76 3.67 16.98
N ASN A 230 24.89 3.59 17.99
CA ASN A 230 25.09 4.37 19.21
C ASN A 230 26.35 3.91 19.95
N THR A 231 26.64 2.60 19.94
CA THR A 231 27.88 2.03 20.49
C THR A 231 29.11 2.56 19.76
N LEU A 232 29.10 2.60 18.42
CA LEU A 232 30.22 3.12 17.63
C LEU A 232 30.47 4.61 17.90
N VAL A 233 29.41 5.42 17.92
CA VAL A 233 29.49 6.87 18.22
C VAL A 233 29.97 7.08 19.65
N MET A 234 29.45 6.33 20.61
CA MET A 234 29.85 6.40 22.00
C MET A 234 31.34 6.07 22.13
N PHE A 235 31.85 4.98 21.55
CA PHE A 235 33.27 4.67 21.61
C PHE A 235 34.14 5.72 20.92
N GLY A 236 33.81 6.13 19.69
CA GLY A 236 34.61 7.11 18.95
C GLY A 236 34.69 8.47 19.65
N THR A 237 33.55 9.00 20.10
CA THR A 237 33.49 10.30 20.79
C THR A 237 34.07 10.23 22.20
N SER A 238 33.86 9.14 22.94
CA SER A 238 34.45 8.96 24.27
C SER A 238 35.97 8.81 24.20
N ALA A 239 36.48 8.06 23.21
CA ALA A 239 37.91 7.89 23.04
C ALA A 239 38.59 9.22 22.69
N ALA A 240 38.01 10.00 21.76
CA ALA A 240 38.53 11.32 21.39
C ALA A 240 38.45 12.30 22.58
N TYR A 241 37.34 12.30 23.31
CA TYR A 241 37.17 13.17 24.48
C TYR A 241 38.13 12.80 25.62
N LEU A 242 38.22 11.52 25.99
CA LEU A 242 39.07 11.07 27.09
C LEU A 242 40.56 11.27 26.77
N TYR A 243 40.99 11.00 25.53
CA TYR A 243 42.34 11.34 25.07
C TYR A 243 42.63 12.83 25.26
N SER A 244 41.70 13.69 24.83
CA SER A 244 41.84 15.14 24.91
C SER A 244 41.89 15.65 26.35
N VAL A 245 41.09 15.06 27.24
CA VAL A 245 41.13 15.36 28.68
C VAL A 245 42.48 14.98 29.27
N LEU A 246 42.99 13.78 28.97
CA LEU A 246 44.30 13.34 29.44
C LEU A 246 45.43 14.23 28.90
N ALA A 247 45.38 14.60 27.62
CA ALA A 247 46.34 15.53 26.99
C ALA A 247 46.29 16.93 27.62
N LEU A 248 45.13 17.36 28.11
CA LEU A 248 44.93 18.64 28.79
C LEU A 248 45.48 18.65 30.22
N ILE A 249 45.16 17.63 31.03
CA ILE A 249 45.44 17.61 32.47
C ILE A 249 46.77 16.94 32.83
N ALA A 250 47.24 16.02 32.00
CA ALA A 250 48.43 15.21 32.25
C ALA A 250 49.24 15.00 30.95
N PRO A 251 49.70 16.09 30.30
CA PRO A 251 50.45 16.00 29.04
C PRO A 251 51.74 15.17 29.16
N GLY A 252 52.33 15.07 30.35
CA GLY A 252 53.53 14.27 30.61
C GLY A 252 53.32 12.75 30.55
N LEU A 253 52.08 12.26 30.45
CA LEU A 253 51.78 10.85 30.19
C LEU A 253 51.98 10.47 28.71
N PHE A 254 52.05 11.47 27.84
CA PHE A 254 52.17 11.29 26.40
C PHE A 254 53.62 11.46 25.96
N PRO A 255 54.09 10.69 24.96
CA PRO A 255 55.37 10.95 24.30
C PRO A 255 55.45 12.40 23.80
N GLU A 256 56.66 12.96 23.76
CA GLU A 256 56.88 14.36 23.36
C GLU A 256 56.22 14.65 22.00
N GLY A 257 55.48 15.76 21.93
CA GLY A 257 54.79 16.19 20.71
C GLY A 257 53.51 15.40 20.36
N THR A 258 52.99 14.54 21.24
CA THR A 258 51.79 13.73 20.95
C THR A 258 50.53 14.14 21.72
N ALA A 259 50.67 14.98 22.74
CA ALA A 259 49.58 15.53 23.55
C ALA A 259 48.74 16.60 22.79
N HIS A 260 48.07 16.19 21.71
CA HIS A 260 47.10 16.99 20.97
C HIS A 260 45.69 16.80 21.53
N THR A 261 44.87 17.84 21.48
CA THR A 261 43.44 17.75 21.78
C THR A 261 42.67 17.41 20.50
N TYR A 262 41.62 16.60 20.65
CA TYR A 262 40.67 16.17 19.63
C TYR A 262 39.23 16.47 20.09
N PHE A 263 39.07 17.52 20.89
CA PHE A 263 37.76 17.97 21.38
C PHE A 263 36.86 18.36 20.20
N GLU A 264 37.43 18.99 19.17
CA GLU A 264 36.72 19.35 17.93
C GLU A 264 36.22 18.12 17.19
N ALA A 265 37.02 17.06 17.06
CA ALA A 265 36.60 15.84 16.39
C ALA A 265 35.36 15.24 17.09
N ALA A 266 35.39 15.11 18.42
CA ALA A 266 34.26 14.61 19.19
C ALA A 266 33.00 15.49 19.05
N GLY A 267 33.16 16.82 19.14
CA GLY A 267 32.05 17.77 18.99
C GLY A 267 31.42 17.78 17.59
N VAL A 268 32.26 17.75 16.55
CA VAL A 268 31.83 17.68 15.14
C VAL A 268 31.10 16.38 14.85
N ILE A 269 31.61 15.24 15.32
CA ILE A 269 30.95 13.94 15.14
C ILE A 269 29.53 13.98 15.72
N VAL A 270 29.37 14.39 17.00
CA VAL A 270 28.05 14.47 17.63
C VAL A 270 27.12 15.42 16.87
N THR A 271 27.62 16.58 16.46
CA THR A 271 26.82 17.59 15.75
C THR A 271 26.37 17.11 14.37
N LEU A 272 27.26 16.51 13.58
CA LEU A 272 26.93 16.00 12.24
C LEU A 272 25.98 14.80 12.28
N ILE A 273 26.08 13.96 13.31
CA ILE A 273 25.15 12.84 13.50
C ILE A 273 23.79 13.35 13.98
N LEU A 274 23.74 14.35 14.86
CA LEU A 274 22.49 15.03 15.21
C LEU A 274 21.84 15.68 13.99
N LEU A 275 22.63 16.32 13.13
CA LEU A 275 22.14 16.88 11.87
C LEU A 275 21.58 15.76 10.97
N GLY A 276 22.32 14.65 10.81
CA GLY A 276 21.86 13.48 10.06
C GLY A 276 20.54 12.93 10.59
N LYS A 277 20.41 12.79 11.91
CA LYS A 277 19.17 12.32 12.56
C LYS A 277 18.02 13.32 12.46
N TYR A 278 18.30 14.62 12.50
CA TYR A 278 17.30 15.65 12.23
C TYR A 278 16.79 15.57 10.79
N LEU A 279 17.69 15.48 9.82
CA LEU A 279 17.33 15.36 8.39
C LEU A 279 16.57 14.05 8.12
N GLU A 280 16.98 12.96 8.77
CA GLU A 280 16.27 11.67 8.77
C GLU A 280 14.85 11.83 9.30
N ALA A 281 14.66 12.48 10.45
CA ALA A 281 13.34 12.72 11.05
C ALA A 281 12.46 13.60 10.15
N VAL A 282 13.01 14.65 9.54
CA VAL A 282 12.29 15.51 8.57
C VAL A 282 11.83 14.70 7.36
N ALA A 283 12.71 13.87 6.80
CA ALA A 283 12.38 13.02 5.68
C ALA A 283 11.33 11.95 6.02
N LYS A 284 11.42 11.33 7.21
CA LYS A 284 10.39 10.41 7.72
C LYS A 284 9.03 11.10 7.89
N GLY A 285 9.02 12.32 8.42
CA GLY A 285 7.79 13.11 8.52
C GLY A 285 7.09 13.32 7.17
N ARG A 286 7.86 13.48 6.09
CA ARG A 286 7.34 13.58 4.72
C ARG A 286 6.87 12.24 4.14
N THR A 287 7.41 11.11 4.58
CA THR A 287 6.99 9.78 4.09
C THR A 287 5.65 9.36 4.67
N SER A 288 5.31 9.83 5.89
CA SER A 288 3.99 9.65 6.51
C SER A 288 2.90 10.59 5.94
N GLU A 289 3.25 11.55 5.07
CA GLU A 289 2.32 12.51 4.46
C GLU A 289 1.25 11.83 3.59
N ALA A 290 1.60 10.71 2.93
CA ALA A 290 0.66 9.99 2.07
C ALA A 290 -0.54 9.41 2.86
N ILE A 291 -0.28 8.85 4.05
CA ILE A 291 -1.33 8.32 4.94
C ILE A 291 -2.13 9.47 5.55
N ARG A 292 -1.47 10.53 6.02
CA ARG A 292 -2.18 11.72 6.53
C ARG A 292 -3.12 12.30 5.50
N LYS A 293 -2.70 12.37 4.24
CA LYS A 293 -3.57 12.79 3.15
C LYS A 293 -4.77 11.88 2.99
N LEU A 294 -4.63 10.56 3.14
CA LEU A 294 -5.76 9.62 3.12
C LEU A 294 -6.72 9.87 4.31
N MET A 295 -6.21 10.09 5.52
CA MET A 295 -7.03 10.44 6.68
C MET A 295 -7.75 11.78 6.51
N GLU A 296 -7.08 12.76 5.90
CA GLU A 296 -7.67 14.07 5.57
C GLU A 296 -8.78 13.97 4.52
N LEU A 297 -8.94 12.83 3.82
CA LEU A 297 -10.03 12.61 2.88
C LEU A 297 -11.37 12.39 3.58
N GLY A 298 -11.36 11.80 4.78
CA GLY A 298 -12.58 11.55 5.55
C GLY A 298 -13.31 12.84 5.93
N ALA A 299 -14.64 12.81 5.89
CA ALA A 299 -15.44 13.92 6.39
C ALA A 299 -15.48 13.89 7.93
N LYS A 300 -15.36 15.05 8.56
CA LYS A 300 -15.45 15.19 10.02
C LYS A 300 -16.89 15.30 10.54
N LYS A 301 -17.82 15.60 9.64
CA LYS A 301 -19.23 15.82 9.94
C LYS A 301 -20.09 15.29 8.82
N ALA A 302 -21.31 14.90 9.15
CA ALA A 302 -22.32 14.47 8.21
C ALA A 302 -23.63 15.24 8.44
N ARG A 303 -24.36 15.51 7.35
CA ARG A 303 -25.68 16.13 7.37
C ARG A 303 -26.74 15.03 7.32
N VAL A 304 -27.21 14.62 8.49
CA VAL A 304 -28.16 13.52 8.66
C VAL A 304 -29.59 14.08 8.60
N VAL A 305 -30.50 13.36 7.93
CA VAL A 305 -31.91 13.68 7.83
C VAL A 305 -32.69 12.77 8.78
N ARG A 306 -33.18 13.32 9.89
CA ARG A 306 -34.05 12.62 10.86
C ARG A 306 -35.34 13.42 11.04
N ASP A 307 -36.49 12.74 11.05
CA ASP A 307 -37.82 13.37 11.15
C ASP A 307 -38.07 14.50 10.12
N GLY A 308 -37.48 14.37 8.93
CA GLY A 308 -37.59 15.37 7.85
C GLY A 308 -36.76 16.63 8.05
N GLN A 309 -35.93 16.72 9.11
CA GLN A 309 -35.02 17.84 9.37
C GLN A 309 -33.56 17.45 9.13
N GLU A 310 -32.79 18.38 8.58
CA GLU A 310 -31.34 18.23 8.40
C GLU A 310 -30.59 18.66 9.66
N ILE A 311 -29.85 17.73 10.26
CA ILE A 311 -29.02 17.94 11.45
C ILE A 311 -27.57 17.63 11.09
N GLU A 312 -26.67 18.55 11.41
CA GLU A 312 -25.23 18.35 11.23
C GLU A 312 -24.65 17.66 12.47
N LEU A 313 -24.12 16.45 12.29
CA LEU A 313 -23.55 15.64 13.37
C LEU A 313 -22.05 15.39 13.12
N PRO A 314 -21.24 15.23 14.19
CA PRO A 314 -19.92 14.62 14.08
C PRO A 314 -20.00 13.25 13.42
N ILE A 315 -18.98 12.87 12.65
CA ILE A 315 -19.00 11.60 11.89
C ILE A 315 -19.10 10.37 12.81
N GLU A 316 -18.59 10.48 14.04
CA GLU A 316 -18.61 9.43 15.07
C GLU A 316 -20.02 9.18 15.62
N ALA A 317 -20.95 10.11 15.43
CA ALA A 317 -22.34 9.99 15.88
C ALA A 317 -23.29 9.45 14.79
N VAL A 318 -22.79 9.19 13.58
CA VAL A 318 -23.55 8.61 12.47
C VAL A 318 -23.67 7.11 12.66
N VAL A 319 -24.87 6.57 12.51
CA VAL A 319 -25.14 5.14 12.65
C VAL A 319 -25.61 4.52 11.33
N PRO A 320 -25.41 3.21 11.11
CA PRO A 320 -25.98 2.54 9.94
C PRO A 320 -27.50 2.74 9.86
N GLY A 321 -27.99 2.97 8.64
CA GLY A 321 -29.40 3.28 8.37
C GLY A 321 -29.75 4.77 8.39
N ASP A 322 -28.89 5.65 8.89
CA ASP A 322 -29.08 7.10 8.81
C ASP A 322 -29.20 7.56 7.33
N LEU A 323 -30.12 8.46 7.04
CA LEU A 323 -30.22 9.12 5.74
C LEU A 323 -29.33 10.36 5.74
N ILE A 324 -28.45 10.50 4.75
CA ILE A 324 -27.45 11.57 4.69
C ILE A 324 -27.60 12.33 3.39
N ARG A 325 -27.72 13.65 3.49
CA ARG A 325 -27.77 14.55 2.33
C ARG A 325 -26.38 15.08 2.02
N VAL A 326 -25.94 14.91 0.78
CA VAL A 326 -24.68 15.43 0.24
C VAL A 326 -24.98 16.41 -0.90
N ARG A 327 -24.45 17.62 -0.80
CA ARG A 327 -24.62 18.66 -1.82
C ARG A 327 -23.52 18.60 -2.88
N PRO A 328 -23.69 19.29 -4.04
CA PRO A 328 -22.61 19.46 -5.00
C PRO A 328 -21.35 20.05 -4.34
N GLY A 329 -20.19 19.47 -4.62
CA GLY A 329 -18.89 19.83 -4.07
C GLY A 329 -18.59 19.30 -2.67
N GLU A 330 -19.56 18.67 -1.98
CA GLU A 330 -19.34 18.07 -0.66
C GLU A 330 -18.75 16.67 -0.78
N ARG A 331 -18.00 16.27 0.25
CA ARG A 331 -17.52 14.89 0.37
C ARG A 331 -18.60 14.00 0.92
N ILE A 332 -18.66 12.79 0.40
CA ILE A 332 -19.50 11.73 0.92
C ILE A 332 -18.91 11.30 2.28
N PRO A 333 -19.65 11.44 3.39
CA PRO A 333 -19.06 11.27 4.72
C PRO A 333 -18.83 9.82 5.12
N THR A 334 -19.65 8.90 4.62
CA THR A 334 -19.62 7.48 4.97
C THR A 334 -20.11 6.65 3.79
N ASP A 335 -19.89 5.34 3.82
CA ASP A 335 -20.37 4.45 2.77
C ASP A 335 -21.89 4.26 2.84
N GLY A 336 -22.52 4.10 1.69
CA GLY A 336 -23.95 3.90 1.63
C GLY A 336 -24.52 3.61 0.26
N GLU A 337 -25.85 3.67 0.18
CA GLU A 337 -26.62 3.44 -1.04
C GLU A 337 -27.52 4.65 -1.31
N VAL A 338 -27.48 5.17 -2.54
CA VAL A 338 -28.30 6.33 -2.92
C VAL A 338 -29.77 5.94 -2.89
N VAL A 339 -30.57 6.72 -2.18
CA VAL A 339 -32.02 6.55 -2.07
C VAL A 339 -32.74 7.51 -3.02
N GLU A 340 -32.23 8.74 -3.14
CA GLU A 340 -32.82 9.78 -3.98
C GLU A 340 -31.73 10.68 -4.58
N GLY A 341 -31.97 11.15 -5.80
CA GLY A 341 -31.07 12.04 -6.53
C GLY A 341 -30.24 11.34 -7.60
N GLU A 342 -29.60 12.16 -8.43
CA GLU A 342 -28.65 11.73 -9.46
C GLU A 342 -27.49 12.74 -9.47
N GLY A 343 -26.27 12.23 -9.59
CA GLY A 343 -25.07 13.06 -9.55
C GLY A 343 -23.83 12.28 -9.96
N TYR A 344 -22.83 13.00 -10.44
CA TYR A 344 -21.51 12.45 -10.74
C TYR A 344 -20.63 12.54 -9.50
N VAL A 345 -20.03 11.42 -9.13
CA VAL A 345 -19.13 11.29 -7.98
C VAL A 345 -17.71 11.07 -8.48
N ASP A 346 -16.79 11.88 -7.99
CA ASP A 346 -15.36 11.73 -8.23
C ASP A 346 -14.79 10.67 -7.28
N GLU A 347 -14.48 9.50 -7.84
CA GLU A 347 -13.86 8.38 -7.15
C GLU A 347 -12.35 8.28 -7.48
N SER A 348 -11.74 9.30 -8.08
CA SER A 348 -10.34 9.28 -8.56
C SER A 348 -9.33 8.98 -7.44
N MET A 349 -9.64 9.39 -6.22
CA MET A 349 -8.81 9.13 -5.04
C MET A 349 -8.75 7.65 -4.61
N LEU A 350 -9.78 6.86 -4.95
CA LEU A 350 -9.87 5.44 -4.63
C LEU A 350 -9.47 4.58 -5.83
N THR A 351 -9.89 5.01 -7.02
CA THR A 351 -9.79 4.24 -8.26
C THR A 351 -8.58 4.63 -9.09
N GLY A 352 -8.02 5.84 -8.90
CA GLY A 352 -6.94 6.40 -9.71
C GLY A 352 -7.40 6.98 -11.05
N GLU A 353 -8.69 6.84 -11.42
CA GLU A 353 -9.21 7.28 -12.71
C GLU A 353 -9.79 8.69 -12.63
N PRO A 354 -9.46 9.58 -13.57
CA PRO A 354 -9.86 10.99 -13.50
C PRO A 354 -11.32 11.23 -13.88
N VAL A 355 -12.03 10.22 -14.41
CA VAL A 355 -13.40 10.37 -14.92
C VAL A 355 -14.42 10.12 -13.81
N PRO A 356 -15.32 11.07 -13.50
CA PRO A 356 -16.36 10.91 -12.50
C PRO A 356 -17.40 9.84 -12.90
N VAL A 357 -17.92 9.12 -11.90
CA VAL A 357 -18.90 8.04 -12.09
C VAL A 357 -20.29 8.56 -11.80
N LEU A 358 -21.25 8.28 -12.69
CA LEU A 358 -22.65 8.61 -12.48
C LEU A 358 -23.27 7.72 -11.39
N LYS A 359 -23.96 8.32 -10.43
CA LYS A 359 -24.68 7.64 -9.34
C LYS A 359 -26.15 8.02 -9.34
N ARG A 360 -27.02 7.02 -9.20
CA ARG A 360 -28.49 7.08 -9.18
C ARG A 360 -29.03 6.28 -8.01
N ALA A 361 -30.33 6.39 -7.75
CA ALA A 361 -31.00 5.57 -6.74
C ALA A 361 -30.70 4.06 -6.93
N GLY A 362 -30.28 3.40 -5.86
CA GLY A 362 -29.79 2.02 -5.85
C GLY A 362 -28.26 1.87 -5.99
N ASP A 363 -27.55 2.92 -6.44
CA ASP A 363 -26.10 2.84 -6.58
C ASP A 363 -25.37 3.03 -5.25
N ALA A 364 -24.27 2.30 -5.07
CA ALA A 364 -23.40 2.45 -3.92
C ALA A 364 -22.52 3.72 -4.04
N VAL A 365 -22.34 4.39 -2.90
CA VAL A 365 -21.43 5.51 -2.70
C VAL A 365 -20.43 5.21 -1.60
N VAL A 366 -19.22 5.74 -1.74
CA VAL A 366 -18.09 5.44 -0.85
C VAL A 366 -17.65 6.68 -0.10
N GLY A 367 -17.41 6.56 1.20
CA GLY A 367 -16.90 7.63 2.04
C GLY A 367 -15.57 8.21 1.54
N GLY A 368 -15.42 9.52 1.66
CA GLY A 368 -14.25 10.28 1.20
C GLY A 368 -14.35 10.79 -0.24
N THR A 369 -15.14 10.13 -1.10
CA THR A 369 -15.36 10.57 -2.50
C THR A 369 -16.06 11.92 -2.58
N VAL A 370 -15.91 12.62 -3.70
CA VAL A 370 -16.45 13.98 -3.85
C VAL A 370 -17.68 13.95 -4.76
N ASN A 371 -18.83 14.37 -4.24
CA ASN A 371 -20.00 14.61 -5.07
C ASN A 371 -19.75 15.86 -5.92
N GLN A 372 -19.74 15.75 -7.25
CA GLN A 372 -19.45 16.90 -8.12
C GLN A 372 -20.69 17.73 -8.39
N ASN A 373 -21.78 17.09 -8.84
CA ASN A 373 -23.01 17.75 -9.24
C ASN A 373 -24.24 16.97 -8.73
N GLY A 374 -25.39 17.65 -8.68
CA GLY A 374 -26.60 17.08 -8.10
C GLY A 374 -26.55 16.96 -6.57
N SER A 375 -27.73 16.83 -5.95
CA SER A 375 -27.83 16.50 -4.53
C SER A 375 -28.14 15.02 -4.40
N LEU A 376 -27.39 14.32 -3.56
CA LEU A 376 -27.62 12.91 -3.26
C LEU A 376 -28.20 12.79 -1.85
N LEU A 377 -29.23 11.99 -1.70
CA LEU A 377 -29.68 11.48 -0.42
C LEU A 377 -29.37 9.99 -0.41
N PHE A 378 -28.53 9.56 0.51
CA PHE A 378 -28.10 8.17 0.59
C PHE A 378 -28.30 7.61 2.00
N ARG A 379 -28.51 6.31 2.10
CA ARG A 379 -28.61 5.59 3.37
C ARG A 379 -27.24 5.05 3.75
N ALA A 380 -26.75 5.40 4.95
CA ALA A 380 -25.50 4.87 5.47
C ALA A 380 -25.57 3.34 5.62
N THR A 381 -24.63 2.62 5.03
CA THR A 381 -24.52 1.15 5.16
C THR A 381 -23.36 0.75 6.06
N ARG A 382 -22.21 1.44 5.96
CA ARG A 382 -21.03 1.22 6.81
C ARG A 382 -20.55 2.56 7.35
N VAL A 383 -20.12 2.58 8.61
CA VAL A 383 -19.67 3.78 9.34
C VAL A 383 -18.40 3.49 10.15
N GLY A 384 -17.65 4.51 10.53
CA GLY A 384 -16.46 4.37 11.37
C GLY A 384 -15.39 3.46 10.78
N ALA A 385 -14.97 2.44 11.55
CA ALA A 385 -13.92 1.48 11.16
C ALA A 385 -14.32 0.58 9.97
N ASP A 386 -15.62 0.44 9.71
CA ASP A 386 -16.15 -0.45 8.68
C ASP A 386 -16.23 0.22 7.30
N THR A 387 -15.97 1.52 7.19
CA THR A 387 -15.94 2.21 5.89
C THR A 387 -14.78 1.73 5.02
N VAL A 388 -14.95 1.76 3.70
CA VAL A 388 -13.88 1.42 2.75
C VAL A 388 -12.63 2.25 2.99
N LEU A 389 -12.76 3.55 3.29
CA LEU A 389 -11.60 4.41 3.57
C LEU A 389 -10.85 3.95 4.83
N SER A 390 -11.56 3.60 5.90
CA SER A 390 -10.95 3.07 7.13
C SER A 390 -10.26 1.72 6.87
N GLN A 391 -10.87 0.84 6.07
CA GLN A 391 -10.25 -0.42 5.66
C GLN A 391 -8.98 -0.20 4.84
N ILE A 392 -8.97 0.78 3.92
CA ILE A 392 -7.78 1.18 3.16
C ILE A 392 -6.66 1.64 4.10
N ILE A 393 -6.97 2.51 5.06
CA ILE A 393 -5.99 3.00 6.04
C ILE A 393 -5.40 1.84 6.82
N ARG A 394 -6.25 0.94 7.35
CA ARG A 394 -5.83 -0.26 8.08
C ARG A 394 -4.91 -1.14 7.23
N MET A 395 -5.28 -1.45 6.00
CA MET A 395 -4.44 -2.26 5.09
C MET A 395 -3.09 -1.61 4.78
N VAL A 396 -3.06 -0.28 4.58
CA VAL A 396 -1.80 0.46 4.36
C VAL A 396 -0.90 0.42 5.61
N GLU A 397 -1.49 0.48 6.81
CA GLU A 397 -0.77 0.35 8.08
C GLU A 397 -0.24 -1.07 8.29
N GLU A 398 -1.06 -2.10 8.05
CA GLU A 398 -0.66 -3.52 8.11
C GLU A 398 0.53 -3.81 7.18
N ALA A 399 0.50 -3.27 5.96
CA ALA A 399 1.58 -3.47 4.99
C ALA A 399 2.90 -2.88 5.45
N GLN A 400 2.86 -1.78 6.19
CA GLN A 400 4.04 -1.18 6.78
C GLN A 400 4.56 -2.02 7.94
N GLN A 401 3.68 -2.62 8.73
CA GLN A 401 4.07 -3.42 9.89
C GLN A 401 4.73 -4.73 9.49
N SER A 402 4.38 -5.32 8.34
CA SER A 402 4.97 -6.59 7.91
C SER A 402 6.45 -6.46 7.47
N LYS A 403 7.25 -7.47 7.82
CA LYS A 403 8.68 -7.54 7.48
C LYS A 403 8.88 -8.33 6.17
N PRO A 404 9.34 -7.70 5.08
CA PRO A 404 9.60 -8.42 3.83
C PRO A 404 10.92 -9.22 3.92
N PRO A 405 11.05 -10.35 3.20
CA PRO A 405 12.29 -11.14 3.16
C PRO A 405 13.55 -10.33 2.78
N VAL A 406 13.42 -9.29 1.95
CA VAL A 406 14.53 -8.40 1.59
C VAL A 406 15.10 -7.63 2.80
N GLN A 407 14.31 -7.42 3.86
CA GLN A 407 14.79 -6.83 5.11
C GLN A 407 15.64 -7.82 5.92
N GLU A 408 15.37 -9.12 5.86
CA GLU A 408 16.20 -10.13 6.52
C GLU A 408 17.60 -10.20 5.92
N LEU A 409 17.71 -10.01 4.60
CA LEU A 409 18.99 -9.88 3.91
C LEU A 409 19.80 -8.73 4.51
N ALA A 410 19.15 -7.59 4.76
CA ALA A 410 19.79 -6.47 5.43
C ALA A 410 20.28 -6.90 6.82
N ASP A 411 19.39 -7.39 7.69
CA ASP A 411 19.75 -7.79 9.06
C ASP A 411 20.94 -8.77 9.08
N ARG A 412 20.98 -9.73 8.14
CA ARG A 412 22.09 -10.67 7.98
C ARG A 412 23.41 -10.00 7.58
N ILE A 413 23.37 -9.05 6.64
CA ILE A 413 24.56 -8.28 6.25
C ILE A 413 25.10 -7.50 7.46
N ALA A 414 24.23 -6.80 8.21
CA ALA A 414 24.65 -6.02 9.37
C ALA A 414 25.29 -6.89 10.46
N ALA A 415 24.72 -8.06 10.74
CA ALA A 415 25.21 -8.99 11.75
C ALA A 415 26.64 -9.49 11.48
N VAL A 416 27.03 -9.59 10.20
CA VAL A 416 28.39 -9.99 9.79
C VAL A 416 29.31 -8.78 9.63
N PHE A 417 28.81 -7.68 9.07
CA PHE A 417 29.60 -6.50 8.74
C PHE A 417 30.15 -5.78 9.97
N VAL A 418 29.35 -5.62 11.03
CA VAL A 418 29.77 -4.88 12.24
C VAL A 418 30.96 -5.54 12.95
N PRO A 419 30.97 -6.86 13.24
CA PRO A 419 32.14 -7.52 13.81
C PRO A 419 33.41 -7.38 12.94
N ILE A 420 33.27 -7.51 11.62
CA ILE A 420 34.42 -7.36 10.69
C ILE A 420 35.03 -5.97 10.84
N VAL A 421 34.22 -4.91 10.86
CA VAL A 421 34.69 -3.53 11.00
C VAL A 421 35.42 -3.30 12.32
N LEU A 422 34.92 -3.87 13.44
CA LEU A 422 35.59 -3.77 14.74
C LEU A 422 36.99 -4.41 14.67
N VAL A 423 37.09 -5.60 14.08
CA VAL A 423 38.38 -6.28 13.88
C VAL A 423 39.29 -5.45 12.98
N VAL A 424 38.79 -4.94 11.84
CA VAL A 424 39.57 -4.10 10.93
C VAL A 424 40.07 -2.84 11.61
N SER A 425 39.27 -2.21 12.48
CA SER A 425 39.70 -1.03 13.25
C SER A 425 40.83 -1.35 14.24
N VAL A 426 40.74 -2.47 14.96
CA VAL A 426 41.80 -2.93 15.88
C VAL A 426 43.07 -3.28 15.11
N VAL A 427 42.95 -3.98 13.98
CA VAL A 427 44.08 -4.31 13.11
C VAL A 427 44.71 -3.03 12.55
N THR A 428 43.91 -2.06 12.10
CA THR A 428 44.39 -0.76 11.62
C THR A 428 45.19 -0.05 12.70
N PHE A 429 44.67 0.01 13.93
CA PHE A 429 45.38 0.59 15.07
C PHE A 429 46.75 -0.09 15.28
N ALA A 430 46.78 -1.43 15.31
CA ALA A 430 48.00 -2.20 15.52
C ALA A 430 49.04 -1.96 14.41
N VAL A 431 48.62 -1.97 13.13
CA VAL A 431 49.51 -1.73 11.98
C VAL A 431 50.15 -0.35 12.06
N TRP A 432 49.36 0.70 12.30
CA TRP A 432 49.89 2.06 12.41
C TRP A 432 50.81 2.26 13.62
N MET A 433 50.58 1.54 14.73
CA MET A 433 51.51 1.52 15.87
C MET A 433 52.85 0.86 15.54
N LEU A 434 52.88 -0.11 14.61
CA LEU A 434 54.09 -0.84 14.24
C LEU A 434 54.91 -0.15 13.15
N VAL A 435 54.24 0.33 12.09
CA VAL A 435 54.90 0.85 10.88
C VAL A 435 54.56 2.30 10.54
N GLY A 436 53.72 2.96 11.33
CA GLY A 436 53.31 4.35 11.07
C GLY A 436 54.45 5.37 11.22
N PRO A 437 54.29 6.57 10.63
CA PRO A 437 55.17 7.71 10.87
C PRO A 437 55.11 8.16 12.33
N GLU A 438 56.19 8.79 12.81
CA GLU A 438 56.14 9.48 14.11
C GLU A 438 55.29 10.76 14.01
N PRO A 439 54.41 11.04 14.97
CA PRO A 439 54.11 10.25 16.17
C PRO A 439 53.08 9.13 15.93
N ARG A 440 53.50 7.88 16.12
CA ARG A 440 52.71 6.69 15.72
C ARG A 440 51.33 6.60 16.36
N LEU A 441 51.23 6.98 17.64
CA LEU A 441 49.98 6.90 18.41
C LEU A 441 48.87 7.76 17.80
N ASN A 442 49.19 8.97 17.33
CA ASN A 442 48.20 9.87 16.72
C ASN A 442 47.67 9.28 15.42
N TYR A 443 48.57 8.81 14.57
CA TYR A 443 48.20 8.21 13.29
C TYR A 443 47.36 6.95 13.48
N ALA A 444 47.74 6.07 14.41
CA ALA A 444 47.00 4.86 14.74
C ALA A 444 45.60 5.18 15.28
N PHE A 445 45.48 6.17 16.16
CA PHE A 445 44.22 6.60 16.72
C PHE A 445 43.28 7.18 15.65
N ILE A 446 43.77 8.11 14.83
CA ILE A 446 42.99 8.76 13.77
C ILE A 446 42.48 7.71 12.75
N ALA A 447 43.36 6.83 12.28
CA ALA A 447 42.98 5.81 11.29
C ALA A 447 41.95 4.81 11.88
N SER A 448 42.18 4.32 13.09
CA SER A 448 41.28 3.37 13.76
C SER A 448 39.88 3.94 14.02
N VAL A 449 39.80 5.18 14.53
CA VAL A 449 38.52 5.87 14.77
C VAL A 449 37.83 6.20 13.46
N SER A 450 38.58 6.60 12.42
CA SER A 450 38.01 6.87 11.09
C SER A 450 37.40 5.62 10.47
N VAL A 451 38.02 4.45 10.64
CA VAL A 451 37.46 3.15 10.21
C VAL A 451 36.15 2.84 10.94
N LEU A 452 36.09 3.04 12.26
CA LEU A 452 34.87 2.79 13.03
C LEU A 452 33.72 3.69 12.59
N LEU A 453 34.01 4.97 12.37
CA LEU A 453 33.01 5.95 11.99
C LEU A 453 32.53 5.72 10.55
N ILE A 454 33.45 5.59 9.59
CA ILE A 454 33.05 5.46 8.19
C ILE A 454 32.26 4.20 7.90
N ALA A 455 32.31 3.21 8.78
CA ALA A 455 31.66 1.93 8.60
C ALA A 455 30.21 1.86 9.11
N CYS A 456 29.63 2.85 9.80
CA CYS A 456 28.23 2.72 10.20
C CYS A 456 27.28 2.77 8.99
N PRO A 457 26.49 1.71 8.71
CA PRO A 457 25.50 1.73 7.64
C PRO A 457 24.19 2.33 8.17
N CYS A 458 24.23 3.57 8.66
CA CYS A 458 23.13 4.13 9.43
C CYS A 458 21.81 4.28 8.61
N ALA A 459 21.91 4.38 7.28
CA ALA A 459 20.79 4.48 6.33
C ALA A 459 20.03 3.16 6.11
N MET A 460 20.66 2.03 6.45
CA MET A 460 20.19 0.69 6.12
C MET A 460 18.85 0.35 6.76
N GLY A 461 18.64 0.74 8.02
CA GLY A 461 17.40 0.44 8.75
C GLY A 461 16.15 1.15 8.21
N LEU A 462 16.32 2.07 7.26
CA LEU A 462 15.24 2.82 6.63
C LEU A 462 15.10 2.51 5.15
N ALA A 463 16.12 1.92 4.54
CA ALA A 463 16.15 1.59 3.12
C ALA A 463 14.90 0.83 2.66
N THR A 464 14.51 -0.20 3.41
CA THR A 464 13.35 -1.04 3.11
C THR A 464 12.03 -0.44 3.60
N PRO A 465 11.87 -0.06 4.88
CA PRO A 465 10.59 0.45 5.37
C PRO A 465 10.13 1.73 4.67
N THR A 466 11.06 2.63 4.33
CA THR A 466 10.69 3.87 3.62
C THR A 466 10.25 3.62 2.19
N ALA A 467 10.89 2.69 1.47
CA ALA A 467 10.48 2.34 0.12
C ALA A 467 9.09 1.69 0.11
N ILE A 468 8.80 0.79 1.05
CA ILE A 468 7.48 0.18 1.23
C ILE A 468 6.44 1.24 1.58
N MET A 469 6.71 2.11 2.56
CA MET A 469 5.77 3.15 2.99
C MET A 469 5.36 4.06 1.83
N VAL A 470 6.32 4.57 1.05
CA VAL A 470 6.02 5.41 -0.12
C VAL A 470 5.32 4.62 -1.22
N SER A 471 5.71 3.36 -1.44
CA SER A 471 5.08 2.47 -2.43
C SER A 471 3.63 2.14 -2.08
N SER A 472 3.34 1.72 -0.85
CA SER A 472 1.98 1.38 -0.42
C SER A 472 1.07 2.60 -0.45
N GLY A 473 1.57 3.77 -0.01
CA GLY A 473 0.83 5.03 -0.13
C GLY A 473 0.56 5.44 -1.58
N ARG A 474 1.54 5.25 -2.49
CA ARG A 474 1.36 5.51 -3.92
C ARG A 474 0.43 4.49 -4.58
N GLY A 475 0.52 3.22 -4.19
CA GLY A 475 -0.37 2.15 -4.65
C GLY A 475 -1.82 2.45 -4.30
N ALA A 476 -2.09 2.86 -3.06
CA ALA A 476 -3.44 3.21 -2.63
C ALA A 476 -4.07 4.33 -3.47
N GLN A 477 -3.30 5.35 -3.83
CA GLN A 477 -3.74 6.42 -4.75
C GLN A 477 -4.01 5.95 -6.18
N MET A 478 -3.55 4.76 -6.54
CA MET A 478 -3.74 4.13 -7.85
C MET A 478 -4.75 2.97 -7.79
N GLY A 479 -5.49 2.83 -6.69
CA GLY A 479 -6.43 1.72 -6.48
C GLY A 479 -5.77 0.35 -6.29
N VAL A 480 -4.47 0.32 -5.92
CA VAL A 480 -3.71 -0.90 -5.61
C VAL A 480 -3.33 -0.93 -4.14
N LEU A 481 -3.99 -1.78 -3.37
CA LEU A 481 -3.74 -1.92 -1.94
C LEU A 481 -2.87 -3.13 -1.67
N PHE A 482 -1.67 -2.90 -1.15
CA PHE A 482 -0.86 -3.97 -0.59
C PHE A 482 -1.25 -4.10 0.89
N ARG A 483 -1.63 -5.30 1.35
CA ARG A 483 -1.87 -5.56 2.78
C ARG A 483 -0.60 -6.01 3.51
N LYS A 484 0.31 -6.67 2.79
CA LYS A 484 1.59 -7.12 3.30
C LYS A 484 2.71 -6.56 2.44
N GLY A 485 3.75 -6.01 3.04
CA GLY A 485 5.02 -5.66 2.41
C GLY A 485 5.71 -6.86 1.75
N VAL A 486 5.46 -8.08 2.25
CA VAL A 486 5.86 -9.33 1.57
C VAL A 486 5.23 -9.45 0.18
N ALA A 487 3.99 -8.99 0.01
CA ALA A 487 3.27 -9.04 -1.27
C ALA A 487 3.93 -8.16 -2.34
N ILE A 488 4.54 -7.04 -1.96
CA ILE A 488 5.31 -6.18 -2.88
C ILE A 488 6.51 -6.97 -3.43
N GLU A 489 7.26 -7.65 -2.57
CA GLU A 489 8.42 -8.46 -2.99
C GLU A 489 8.00 -9.70 -3.79
N GLY A 490 6.94 -10.38 -3.34
CA GLY A 490 6.36 -11.54 -4.02
C GLY A 490 5.89 -11.17 -5.43
N LEU A 491 5.10 -10.09 -5.56
CA LEU A 491 4.53 -9.66 -6.83
C LEU A 491 5.61 -9.15 -7.80
N ALA A 492 6.72 -8.62 -7.29
CA ALA A 492 7.87 -8.27 -8.12
C ALA A 492 8.61 -9.51 -8.67
N ARG A 493 8.50 -10.66 -7.99
CA ARG A 493 9.29 -11.88 -8.24
C ARG A 493 8.49 -13.05 -8.83
N ILE A 494 7.18 -12.92 -9.01
CA ILE A 494 6.37 -13.96 -9.64
C ILE A 494 6.88 -14.26 -11.06
N GLY A 495 6.71 -15.52 -11.46
CA GLY A 495 6.96 -16.04 -12.80
C GLY A 495 5.68 -16.51 -13.50
N THR A 496 4.66 -16.86 -12.74
CA THR A 496 3.36 -17.34 -13.23
C THR A 496 2.23 -16.47 -12.68
N VAL A 497 1.27 -16.12 -13.53
CA VAL A 497 0.00 -15.49 -13.15
C VAL A 497 -1.14 -16.44 -13.52
N VAL A 498 -1.87 -16.89 -12.52
CA VAL A 498 -3.10 -17.67 -12.67
C VAL A 498 -4.27 -16.70 -12.57
N LEU A 499 -5.07 -16.63 -13.62
CA LEU A 499 -6.24 -15.77 -13.71
C LEU A 499 -7.50 -16.63 -13.60
N ASP A 500 -8.35 -16.34 -12.61
CA ASP A 500 -9.71 -16.86 -12.67
C ASP A 500 -10.45 -16.29 -13.89
N LYS A 501 -11.39 -17.05 -14.44
CA LYS A 501 -12.18 -16.57 -15.59
C LYS A 501 -13.27 -15.60 -15.12
N THR A 502 -14.18 -16.09 -14.29
CA THR A 502 -15.47 -15.45 -14.03
C THR A 502 -15.24 -14.21 -13.16
N GLY A 503 -15.74 -13.06 -13.59
CA GLY A 503 -15.63 -11.80 -12.85
C GLY A 503 -14.19 -11.27 -12.67
N THR A 504 -13.17 -11.98 -13.16
CA THR A 504 -11.78 -11.54 -13.26
C THR A 504 -11.45 -11.14 -14.70
N ILE A 505 -11.42 -12.11 -15.64
CA ILE A 505 -11.21 -11.86 -17.08
C ILE A 505 -12.50 -11.35 -17.74
N THR A 506 -13.63 -11.92 -17.32
CA THR A 506 -14.97 -11.61 -17.82
C THR A 506 -15.73 -10.71 -16.84
N LYS A 507 -16.86 -10.13 -17.27
CA LYS A 507 -17.62 -9.16 -16.47
C LYS A 507 -18.27 -9.77 -15.22
N GLY A 508 -18.39 -11.10 -15.15
CA GLY A 508 -19.09 -11.79 -14.06
C GLY A 508 -20.61 -11.60 -14.12
N ARG A 509 -21.11 -11.07 -15.24
CA ARG A 509 -22.53 -10.82 -15.51
C ARG A 509 -22.90 -11.60 -16.77
N PRO A 510 -23.25 -12.88 -16.62
CA PRO A 510 -23.66 -13.70 -17.75
C PRO A 510 -24.92 -13.13 -18.41
N GLU A 511 -24.95 -13.13 -19.75
CA GLU A 511 -26.10 -12.70 -20.55
C GLU A 511 -26.57 -13.87 -21.41
N LEU A 512 -27.90 -14.08 -21.48
CA LEU A 512 -28.46 -15.11 -22.37
C LEU A 512 -28.36 -14.65 -23.83
N THR A 513 -27.57 -15.36 -24.64
CA THR A 513 -27.33 -15.00 -26.04
C THR A 513 -28.14 -15.80 -27.04
N ASP A 514 -28.41 -17.08 -26.77
CA ASP A 514 -29.09 -17.96 -27.71
C ASP A 514 -30.05 -18.93 -27.03
N LEU A 515 -31.14 -19.23 -27.73
CA LEU A 515 -32.05 -20.32 -27.44
C LEU A 515 -32.15 -21.24 -28.65
N ARG A 516 -32.19 -22.55 -28.41
CA ARG A 516 -32.39 -23.57 -29.45
C ARG A 516 -33.33 -24.63 -28.93
N THR A 517 -34.43 -24.83 -29.63
CA THR A 517 -35.50 -25.74 -29.21
C THR A 517 -35.44 -27.06 -29.98
N ALA A 518 -35.99 -28.11 -29.38
CA ALA A 518 -36.35 -29.33 -30.10
C ALA A 518 -37.61 -29.06 -30.97
N PRO A 519 -37.84 -29.81 -32.06
CA PRO A 519 -39.05 -29.70 -32.87
C PRO A 519 -40.29 -29.90 -32.02
N GLY A 520 -41.27 -29.01 -32.21
CA GLY A 520 -42.49 -28.98 -31.41
C GLY A 520 -42.42 -28.03 -30.21
N TRP A 521 -41.25 -27.46 -29.89
CA TRP A 521 -41.08 -26.48 -28.82
C TRP A 521 -40.87 -25.07 -29.37
N ARG A 522 -41.54 -24.08 -28.76
CA ARG A 522 -41.31 -22.65 -29.00
C ARG A 522 -40.24 -22.11 -28.05
N GLU A 523 -39.51 -21.09 -28.50
CA GLU A 523 -38.47 -20.45 -27.68
C GLU A 523 -39.04 -19.85 -26.39
N ASP A 524 -40.22 -19.22 -26.46
CA ASP A 524 -40.91 -18.66 -25.30
C ASP A 524 -41.28 -19.73 -24.25
N ASP A 525 -41.71 -20.91 -24.69
CA ASP A 525 -42.09 -22.02 -23.80
C ASP A 525 -40.85 -22.58 -23.09
N LEU A 526 -39.74 -22.73 -23.81
CA LEU A 526 -38.46 -23.17 -23.27
C LEU A 526 -37.92 -22.17 -22.23
N LEU A 527 -37.94 -20.88 -22.57
CA LEU A 527 -37.48 -19.80 -21.70
C LEU A 527 -38.35 -19.68 -20.45
N THR A 528 -39.67 -19.80 -20.59
CA THR A 528 -40.62 -19.74 -19.46
C THR A 528 -40.39 -20.88 -18.47
N LEU A 529 -40.21 -22.11 -18.95
CA LEU A 529 -39.93 -23.26 -18.09
C LEU A 529 -38.56 -23.15 -17.42
N ALA A 530 -37.52 -22.76 -18.16
CA ALA A 530 -36.19 -22.55 -17.60
C ALA A 530 -36.19 -21.44 -16.54
N ALA A 531 -36.81 -20.30 -16.83
CA ALA A 531 -36.92 -19.17 -15.90
C ALA A 531 -37.75 -19.50 -14.65
N ALA A 532 -38.77 -20.35 -14.75
CA ALA A 532 -39.54 -20.80 -13.59
C ALA A 532 -38.68 -21.66 -12.63
N VAL A 533 -37.88 -22.60 -13.14
CA VAL A 533 -36.92 -23.35 -12.32
C VAL A 533 -35.87 -22.42 -11.72
N GLU A 534 -35.29 -21.58 -12.57
CA GLU A 534 -34.21 -20.66 -12.19
C GLU A 534 -34.68 -19.49 -11.30
N SER A 535 -35.99 -19.26 -11.14
CA SER A 535 -36.51 -18.26 -10.19
C SER A 535 -36.23 -18.58 -8.73
N LEU A 536 -35.96 -19.84 -8.42
CA LEU A 536 -35.63 -20.33 -7.08
C LEU A 536 -34.11 -20.48 -6.86
N SER A 537 -33.30 -20.09 -7.85
CA SER A 537 -31.85 -20.25 -7.88
C SER A 537 -31.13 -18.91 -7.80
N GLU A 538 -30.13 -18.79 -6.92
CA GLU A 538 -29.27 -17.60 -6.82
C GLU A 538 -28.06 -17.64 -7.76
N HIS A 539 -27.96 -18.66 -8.62
CA HIS A 539 -26.81 -18.81 -9.52
C HIS A 539 -26.76 -17.67 -10.57
N PRO A 540 -25.58 -17.13 -10.95
CA PRO A 540 -25.49 -16.04 -11.94
C PRO A 540 -26.18 -16.35 -13.27
N ILE A 541 -26.08 -17.60 -13.74
CA ILE A 541 -26.80 -18.08 -14.92
C ILE A 541 -28.33 -17.95 -14.76
N ALA A 542 -28.84 -18.26 -13.57
CA ALA A 542 -30.27 -18.15 -13.26
C ALA A 542 -30.75 -16.72 -13.45
N GLN A 543 -29.94 -15.75 -13.01
CA GLN A 543 -30.20 -14.34 -13.21
C GLN A 543 -30.26 -13.97 -14.70
N ALA A 544 -29.31 -14.42 -15.51
CA ALA A 544 -29.31 -14.17 -16.96
C ALA A 544 -30.59 -14.67 -17.65
N VAL A 545 -31.07 -15.85 -17.23
CA VAL A 545 -32.31 -16.45 -17.73
C VAL A 545 -33.53 -15.63 -17.30
N ARG A 546 -33.58 -15.19 -16.03
CA ARG A 546 -34.66 -14.36 -15.49
C ARG A 546 -34.74 -12.98 -16.16
N GLU A 547 -33.61 -12.30 -16.31
CA GLU A 547 -33.54 -10.99 -16.98
C GLU A 547 -34.03 -11.10 -18.41
N ARG A 548 -33.69 -12.18 -19.12
CA ARG A 548 -34.21 -12.41 -20.47
C ARG A 548 -35.70 -12.73 -20.51
N ALA A 549 -36.22 -13.33 -19.45
CA ALA A 549 -37.64 -13.67 -19.28
C ALA A 549 -38.48 -12.53 -18.67
N GLU A 550 -37.89 -11.34 -18.45
CA GLU A 550 -38.60 -10.19 -17.89
C GLU A 550 -39.78 -9.79 -18.81
N GLY A 551 -40.98 -9.68 -18.22
CA GLY A 551 -42.22 -9.45 -18.96
C GLY A 551 -42.99 -10.72 -19.37
N LEU A 552 -42.46 -11.92 -19.11
CA LEU A 552 -43.20 -13.18 -19.27
C LEU A 552 -43.89 -13.60 -17.96
N THR A 553 -45.06 -14.23 -18.08
CA THR A 553 -45.77 -14.81 -16.93
C THR A 553 -45.20 -16.17 -16.59
N LEU A 554 -44.45 -16.27 -15.49
CA LEU A 554 -43.82 -17.52 -15.05
C LEU A 554 -44.81 -18.40 -14.27
N PRO A 555 -44.96 -19.69 -14.62
CA PRO A 555 -45.71 -20.65 -13.82
C PRO A 555 -45.02 -20.94 -12.49
N GLU A 556 -45.80 -21.29 -11.46
CA GLU A 556 -45.27 -21.61 -10.13
C GLU A 556 -44.41 -22.88 -10.17
N ALA A 557 -43.22 -22.80 -9.59
CA ALA A 557 -42.29 -23.91 -9.43
C ALA A 557 -42.34 -24.46 -8.01
N SER A 558 -42.38 -25.77 -7.87
CA SER A 558 -42.42 -26.50 -6.59
C SER A 558 -41.38 -27.62 -6.57
N ASP A 559 -41.06 -28.17 -5.40
CA ASP A 559 -40.08 -29.25 -5.22
C ASP A 559 -38.69 -28.94 -5.84
N PHE A 560 -38.20 -27.71 -5.65
CA PHE A 560 -36.90 -27.29 -6.16
C PHE A 560 -35.74 -28.00 -5.45
N GLU A 561 -34.79 -28.49 -6.25
CA GLU A 561 -33.53 -29.06 -5.78
C GLU A 561 -32.37 -28.52 -6.62
N ALA A 562 -31.43 -27.86 -5.96
CA ALA A 562 -30.14 -27.52 -6.55
C ALA A 562 -29.18 -28.71 -6.41
N VAL A 563 -28.53 -29.09 -7.52
CA VAL A 563 -27.55 -30.18 -7.57
C VAL A 563 -26.16 -29.58 -7.83
N PRO A 564 -25.34 -29.35 -6.79
CA PRO A 564 -24.07 -28.63 -6.90
C PRO A 564 -23.16 -29.24 -7.98
N GLY A 565 -22.69 -28.38 -8.90
CA GLY A 565 -21.84 -28.78 -10.02
C GLY A 565 -22.57 -29.40 -11.22
N PHE A 566 -23.88 -29.67 -11.15
CA PHE A 566 -24.65 -30.30 -12.23
C PHE A 566 -25.77 -29.41 -12.78
N GLY A 567 -26.57 -28.77 -11.92
CA GLY A 567 -27.71 -27.95 -12.33
C GLY A 567 -28.79 -27.86 -11.26
N ALA A 568 -30.05 -27.67 -11.69
CA ALA A 568 -31.22 -27.63 -10.83
C ALA A 568 -32.39 -28.41 -11.43
N ARG A 569 -33.33 -28.86 -10.59
CA ARG A 569 -34.61 -29.42 -11.02
C ARG A 569 -35.76 -28.88 -10.19
N ALA A 570 -36.94 -28.76 -10.79
CA ALA A 570 -38.17 -28.43 -10.09
C ALA A 570 -39.39 -28.92 -10.87
N ARG A 571 -40.55 -28.92 -10.22
CA ARG A 571 -41.84 -29.20 -10.85
C ARG A 571 -42.53 -27.90 -11.24
N VAL A 572 -42.74 -27.70 -12.55
CA VAL A 572 -43.30 -26.47 -13.12
C VAL A 572 -44.55 -26.81 -13.92
N ALA A 573 -45.69 -26.19 -13.59
CA ALA A 573 -46.98 -26.46 -14.25
C ALA A 573 -47.33 -27.97 -14.35
N GLY A 574 -46.95 -28.76 -13.33
CA GLY A 574 -47.19 -30.20 -13.26
C GLY A 574 -46.15 -31.09 -13.96
N ARG A 575 -45.18 -30.51 -14.68
CA ARG A 575 -44.11 -31.22 -15.39
C ARG A 575 -42.81 -31.22 -14.58
N GLU A 576 -42.01 -32.27 -14.71
CA GLU A 576 -40.66 -32.30 -14.13
C GLU A 576 -39.69 -31.61 -15.08
N VAL A 577 -39.06 -30.51 -14.64
CA VAL A 577 -38.13 -29.71 -15.44
C VAL A 577 -36.75 -29.75 -14.81
N ALA A 578 -35.74 -30.08 -15.61
CA ALA A 578 -34.34 -30.09 -15.21
C ALA A 578 -33.52 -29.14 -16.11
N VAL A 579 -32.67 -28.32 -15.48
CA VAL A 579 -31.79 -27.36 -16.15
C VAL A 579 -30.35 -27.66 -15.72
N GLY A 580 -29.42 -27.86 -16.67
CA GLY A 580 -28.02 -28.08 -16.32
C GLY A 580 -27.10 -28.47 -17.49
N ALA A 581 -25.83 -28.75 -17.17
CA ALA A 581 -24.81 -29.08 -18.16
C ALA A 581 -25.00 -30.49 -18.77
N ALA A 582 -24.27 -30.81 -19.84
CA ALA A 582 -24.32 -32.13 -20.50
C ALA A 582 -24.14 -33.31 -19.54
N ARG A 583 -23.19 -33.21 -18.59
CA ARG A 583 -22.95 -34.20 -17.52
C ARG A 583 -24.17 -34.46 -16.63
N TYR A 584 -25.06 -33.48 -16.48
CA TYR A 584 -26.30 -33.66 -15.72
C TYR A 584 -27.34 -34.41 -16.54
N MET A 585 -27.46 -34.10 -17.84
CA MET A 585 -28.34 -34.83 -18.75
C MET A 585 -27.95 -36.31 -18.87
N GLU A 586 -26.65 -36.60 -18.97
CA GLU A 586 -26.13 -37.97 -18.97
C GLU A 586 -26.45 -38.71 -17.66
N ARG A 587 -26.32 -38.04 -16.52
CA ARG A 587 -26.69 -38.60 -15.20
C ARG A 587 -28.18 -38.91 -15.10
N LEU A 588 -29.03 -38.14 -15.77
CA LEU A 588 -30.47 -38.37 -15.89
C LEU A 588 -30.81 -39.44 -16.96
N GLY A 589 -29.83 -39.97 -17.68
CA GLY A 589 -30.03 -40.97 -18.73
C GLY A 589 -30.57 -40.38 -20.05
N LEU A 590 -30.42 -39.07 -20.26
CA LEU A 590 -30.94 -38.35 -21.42
C LEU A 590 -29.90 -38.25 -22.54
N ASP A 591 -30.33 -38.47 -23.78
CA ASP A 591 -29.45 -38.40 -24.96
C ASP A 591 -29.27 -36.96 -25.47
N THR A 592 -28.05 -36.44 -25.38
CA THR A 592 -27.65 -35.10 -25.84
C THR A 592 -27.23 -35.06 -27.31
N ALA A 593 -27.12 -36.21 -27.99
CA ALA A 593 -26.54 -36.34 -29.34
C ALA A 593 -27.21 -35.43 -30.38
N ARG A 594 -28.53 -35.20 -30.24
CA ARG A 594 -29.32 -34.32 -31.11
C ARG A 594 -28.73 -32.90 -31.21
N PHE A 595 -28.26 -32.38 -30.09
CA PHE A 595 -27.80 -31.00 -29.97
C PHE A 595 -26.27 -30.90 -29.98
N ALA A 596 -25.55 -32.02 -30.06
CA ALA A 596 -24.08 -32.05 -29.96
C ALA A 596 -23.37 -31.10 -30.95
N ALA A 597 -23.87 -31.00 -32.19
CA ALA A 597 -23.31 -30.08 -33.20
C ALA A 597 -23.52 -28.60 -32.84
N GLU A 598 -24.70 -28.26 -32.30
CA GLU A 598 -25.03 -26.89 -31.93
C GLU A 598 -24.36 -26.50 -30.60
N GLN A 599 -24.29 -27.44 -29.64
CA GLN A 599 -23.49 -27.30 -28.44
C GLN A 599 -22.03 -26.97 -28.81
N ALA A 600 -21.41 -27.78 -29.68
CA ALA A 600 -20.03 -27.56 -30.11
C ALA A 600 -19.85 -26.16 -30.73
N ARG A 601 -20.75 -25.74 -31.62
CA ARG A 601 -20.71 -24.43 -32.28
C ARG A 601 -20.78 -23.27 -31.28
N LEU A 602 -21.63 -23.39 -30.27
CA LEU A 602 -21.83 -22.36 -29.25
C LEU A 602 -20.66 -22.32 -28.25
N GLU A 603 -20.16 -23.48 -27.83
CA GLU A 603 -18.97 -23.59 -26.97
C GLU A 603 -17.71 -23.08 -27.66
N ASP A 604 -17.53 -23.36 -28.96
CA ASP A 604 -16.40 -22.85 -29.76
C ASP A 604 -16.42 -21.32 -29.88
N ALA A 605 -17.60 -20.71 -29.74
CA ALA A 605 -17.81 -19.28 -29.66
C ALA A 605 -17.70 -18.70 -28.22
N GLY A 606 -17.25 -19.50 -27.24
CA GLY A 606 -17.07 -19.07 -25.86
C GLY A 606 -18.35 -18.97 -25.04
N ARG A 607 -19.43 -19.63 -25.49
CA ARG A 607 -20.71 -19.64 -24.77
C ARG A 607 -20.80 -20.87 -23.87
N THR A 608 -21.40 -20.71 -22.70
CA THR A 608 -21.75 -21.80 -21.80
C THR A 608 -23.10 -22.35 -22.21
N VAL A 609 -23.17 -23.63 -22.53
CA VAL A 609 -24.39 -24.31 -23.01
C VAL A 609 -25.05 -25.07 -21.87
N ILE A 610 -26.36 -24.89 -21.74
CA ILE A 610 -27.17 -25.47 -20.68
C ILE A 610 -28.38 -26.13 -21.32
N TYR A 611 -28.63 -27.36 -20.95
CA TYR A 611 -29.75 -28.13 -21.42
C TYR A 611 -30.97 -27.90 -20.53
N VAL A 612 -32.13 -27.84 -21.17
CA VAL A 612 -33.43 -27.81 -20.51
C VAL A 612 -34.17 -29.08 -20.91
N ALA A 613 -34.49 -29.91 -19.93
CA ALA A 613 -35.22 -31.16 -20.09
C ALA A 613 -36.57 -31.09 -19.39
N THR A 614 -37.58 -31.72 -19.98
CA THR A 614 -38.95 -31.80 -19.43
C THR A 614 -39.44 -33.22 -19.54
N ASP A 615 -39.98 -33.78 -18.45
CA ASP A 615 -40.60 -35.11 -18.40
C ASP A 615 -39.74 -36.24 -19.02
N GLY A 616 -38.42 -36.17 -18.85
CA GLY A 616 -37.47 -37.17 -19.35
C GLY A 616 -37.06 -37.02 -20.82
N GLU A 617 -37.32 -35.87 -21.45
CA GLU A 617 -36.81 -35.54 -22.79
C GLU A 617 -36.14 -34.15 -22.82
N ILE A 618 -35.16 -33.96 -23.71
CA ILE A 618 -34.51 -32.65 -23.89
C ILE A 618 -35.42 -31.73 -24.73
N ALA A 619 -35.96 -30.69 -24.11
CA ALA A 619 -36.78 -29.69 -24.76
C ALA A 619 -35.94 -28.67 -25.57
N GLY A 620 -34.70 -28.44 -25.16
CA GLY A 620 -33.78 -27.56 -25.88
C GLY A 620 -32.49 -27.27 -25.12
N LEU A 621 -31.74 -26.30 -25.63
CA LEU A 621 -30.59 -25.71 -24.96
C LEU A 621 -30.67 -24.18 -24.97
N ILE A 622 -30.10 -23.59 -23.93
CA ILE A 622 -29.87 -22.17 -23.78
C ILE A 622 -28.37 -21.94 -23.71
N ALA A 623 -27.91 -20.85 -24.32
CA ALA A 623 -26.52 -20.45 -24.28
C ALA A 623 -26.39 -19.10 -23.60
N VAL A 624 -25.41 -19.02 -22.73
CA VAL A 624 -25.12 -17.86 -21.92
C VAL A 624 -23.67 -17.49 -22.13
N SER A 625 -23.37 -16.21 -22.36
CA SER A 625 -21.99 -15.73 -22.47
C SER A 625 -21.71 -14.75 -21.34
N ASP A 626 -20.55 -14.89 -20.71
CA ASP A 626 -20.01 -13.85 -19.85
C ASP A 626 -18.96 -13.08 -20.66
N PRO A 627 -19.27 -11.85 -21.11
CA PRO A 627 -18.41 -11.11 -22.00
C PRO A 627 -17.07 -10.78 -21.33
N VAL A 628 -16.00 -10.78 -22.12
CA VAL A 628 -14.67 -10.36 -21.68
C VAL A 628 -14.69 -8.88 -21.26
N LYS A 629 -14.01 -8.53 -20.16
CA LYS A 629 -13.87 -7.14 -19.75
C LYS A 629 -13.01 -6.34 -20.72
N GLU A 630 -13.35 -5.07 -20.88
CA GLU A 630 -12.49 -4.10 -21.55
C GLU A 630 -11.13 -4.05 -20.84
N GLY A 631 -10.04 -4.01 -21.61
CA GLY A 631 -8.67 -4.05 -21.08
C GLY A 631 -8.10 -5.44 -20.74
N SER A 632 -8.89 -6.51 -20.65
CA SER A 632 -8.38 -7.86 -20.34
C SER A 632 -7.35 -8.35 -21.36
N GLN A 633 -7.61 -8.15 -22.66
CA GLN A 633 -6.67 -8.54 -23.73
C GLN A 633 -5.35 -7.76 -23.62
N GLU A 634 -5.41 -6.46 -23.35
CA GLU A 634 -4.24 -5.60 -23.20
C GLU A 634 -3.40 -5.99 -21.98
N ALA A 635 -4.07 -6.31 -20.87
CA ALA A 635 -3.42 -6.74 -19.63
C ALA A 635 -2.69 -8.07 -19.82
N VAL A 636 -3.34 -9.08 -20.42
CA VAL A 636 -2.70 -10.37 -20.74
C VAL A 636 -1.50 -10.16 -21.67
N ALA A 637 -1.65 -9.35 -22.72
CA ALA A 637 -0.55 -9.05 -23.63
C ALA A 637 0.62 -8.34 -22.93
N ALA A 638 0.35 -7.45 -21.96
CA ALA A 638 1.38 -6.81 -21.15
C ALA A 638 2.10 -7.80 -20.22
N LEU A 639 1.37 -8.66 -19.52
CA LEU A 639 1.94 -9.71 -18.66
C LEU A 639 2.84 -10.66 -19.47
N ARG A 640 2.40 -11.09 -20.67
CA ARG A 640 3.20 -11.92 -21.57
C ARG A 640 4.45 -11.20 -22.09
N ARG A 641 4.36 -9.92 -22.44
CA ARG A 641 5.54 -9.11 -22.84
C ARG A 641 6.58 -8.98 -21.73
N GLU A 642 6.17 -9.07 -20.47
CA GLU A 642 7.10 -9.15 -19.33
C GLU A 642 7.75 -10.53 -19.15
N GLY A 643 7.40 -11.52 -19.98
CA GLY A 643 7.91 -12.88 -19.89
C GLY A 643 7.22 -13.73 -18.81
N LEU A 644 6.04 -13.31 -18.34
CA LEU A 644 5.25 -14.10 -17.40
C LEU A 644 4.50 -15.23 -18.10
N HIS A 645 4.42 -16.37 -17.43
CA HIS A 645 3.56 -17.46 -17.82
C HIS A 645 2.13 -17.15 -17.33
N VAL A 646 1.18 -16.98 -18.24
CA VAL A 646 -0.22 -16.66 -17.91
C VAL A 646 -1.07 -17.91 -18.12
N VAL A 647 -1.81 -18.30 -17.08
CA VAL A 647 -2.67 -19.48 -17.05
C VAL A 647 -4.09 -19.04 -16.73
N MET A 648 -5.08 -19.53 -17.47
CA MET A 648 -6.49 -19.36 -17.12
C MET A 648 -6.98 -20.56 -16.29
N LEU A 649 -7.64 -20.30 -15.17
CA LEU A 649 -8.30 -21.31 -14.34
C LEU A 649 -9.82 -21.10 -14.38
N THR A 650 -10.58 -22.18 -14.64
CA THR A 650 -12.04 -22.08 -14.67
C THR A 650 -12.75 -23.41 -14.41
N GLY A 651 -14.01 -23.35 -13.98
CA GLY A 651 -14.92 -24.49 -13.88
C GLY A 651 -15.70 -24.80 -15.16
N ASP A 652 -15.58 -23.95 -16.18
CA ASP A 652 -16.23 -24.13 -17.49
C ASP A 652 -15.67 -25.33 -18.27
N SER A 653 -16.40 -25.74 -19.32
CA SER A 653 -15.94 -26.76 -20.26
C SER A 653 -14.63 -26.36 -20.94
N GLU A 654 -13.83 -27.35 -21.34
CA GLU A 654 -12.57 -27.11 -22.03
C GLU A 654 -12.75 -26.26 -23.31
N ARG A 655 -13.82 -26.48 -24.07
CA ARG A 655 -14.09 -25.74 -25.31
C ARG A 655 -14.37 -24.26 -25.05
N THR A 656 -15.29 -23.98 -24.12
CA THR A 656 -15.65 -22.62 -23.73
C THR A 656 -14.41 -21.88 -23.19
N ALA A 657 -13.66 -22.53 -22.30
CA ALA A 657 -12.45 -21.96 -21.70
C ALA A 657 -11.38 -21.66 -22.76
N ARG A 658 -11.13 -22.57 -23.71
CA ARG A 658 -10.19 -22.34 -24.81
C ARG A 658 -10.65 -21.23 -25.76
N ALA A 659 -11.95 -21.06 -25.97
CA ALA A 659 -12.47 -19.98 -26.80
C ALA A 659 -12.19 -18.60 -26.17
N VAL A 660 -12.51 -18.43 -24.88
CA VAL A 660 -12.19 -17.20 -24.13
C VAL A 660 -10.68 -16.98 -24.08
N ALA A 661 -9.90 -18.03 -23.83
CA ALA A 661 -8.44 -17.94 -23.80
C ALA A 661 -7.84 -17.49 -25.14
N ARG A 662 -8.37 -17.95 -26.28
CA ARG A 662 -7.96 -17.47 -27.61
C ARG A 662 -8.29 -15.99 -27.81
N GLU A 663 -9.45 -15.54 -27.33
CA GLU A 663 -9.88 -14.15 -27.44
C GLU A 663 -8.93 -13.21 -26.66
N VAL A 664 -8.50 -13.60 -25.45
CA VAL A 664 -7.59 -12.78 -24.63
C VAL A 664 -6.10 -13.07 -24.83
N GLY A 665 -5.76 -14.10 -25.60
CA GLY A 665 -4.38 -14.47 -25.92
C GLY A 665 -3.65 -15.24 -24.80
N ILE A 666 -4.35 -16.13 -24.09
CA ILE A 666 -3.80 -17.07 -23.10
C ILE A 666 -3.55 -18.43 -23.74
N ASP A 667 -2.35 -18.99 -23.54
CA ASP A 667 -1.94 -20.26 -24.17
C ASP A 667 -2.30 -21.49 -23.31
N GLU A 668 -2.23 -21.37 -21.98
CA GLU A 668 -2.49 -22.47 -21.03
C GLU A 668 -3.81 -22.27 -20.29
N VAL A 669 -4.66 -23.30 -20.31
CA VAL A 669 -6.01 -23.30 -19.74
C VAL A 669 -6.18 -24.55 -18.90
N ILE A 670 -6.61 -24.37 -17.66
CA ILE A 670 -7.01 -25.43 -16.75
C ILE A 670 -8.52 -25.27 -16.52
N SER A 671 -9.30 -26.12 -17.17
CA SER A 671 -10.77 -26.07 -17.20
C SER A 671 -11.39 -27.17 -16.32
N GLU A 672 -12.71 -27.09 -16.12
CA GLU A 672 -13.50 -28.08 -15.37
C GLU A 672 -13.07 -28.24 -13.89
N VAL A 673 -12.47 -27.21 -13.30
CA VAL A 673 -11.99 -27.22 -11.91
C VAL A 673 -13.12 -26.81 -10.96
N LEU A 674 -13.35 -27.62 -9.93
CA LEU A 674 -14.30 -27.30 -8.86
C LEU A 674 -13.70 -26.23 -7.92
N PRO A 675 -14.53 -25.38 -7.27
CA PRO A 675 -14.04 -24.36 -6.33
C PRO A 675 -13.09 -24.90 -5.25
N ALA A 676 -13.40 -26.07 -4.67
CA ALA A 676 -12.56 -26.71 -3.65
C ALA A 676 -11.17 -27.14 -4.16
N ASP A 677 -11.04 -27.38 -5.46
CA ASP A 677 -9.82 -27.91 -6.08
C ASP A 677 -8.91 -26.80 -6.64
N LYS A 678 -9.39 -25.55 -6.71
CA LYS A 678 -8.60 -24.41 -7.22
C LYS A 678 -7.29 -24.21 -6.43
N ALA A 679 -7.35 -24.35 -5.11
CA ALA A 679 -6.15 -24.26 -4.25
C ALA A 679 -5.15 -25.38 -4.53
N GLN A 680 -5.62 -26.58 -4.91
CA GLN A 680 -4.73 -27.69 -5.27
C GLN A 680 -3.98 -27.40 -6.58
N VAL A 681 -4.64 -26.82 -7.57
CA VAL A 681 -4.00 -26.41 -8.83
C VAL A 681 -2.87 -25.41 -8.58
N VAL A 682 -3.10 -24.43 -7.69
CA VAL A 682 -2.05 -23.47 -7.28
C VAL A 682 -0.87 -24.21 -6.63
N ARG A 683 -1.13 -25.15 -5.72
CA ARG A 683 -0.09 -25.98 -5.08
C ARG A 683 0.68 -26.83 -6.09
N ASP A 684 0.02 -27.38 -7.10
CA ASP A 684 0.65 -28.21 -8.13
C ASP A 684 1.59 -27.38 -9.02
N LEU A 685 1.24 -26.12 -9.30
CA LEU A 685 2.12 -25.18 -10.01
C LEU A 685 3.32 -24.77 -9.14
N GLN A 686 3.10 -24.49 -7.86
CA GLN A 686 4.16 -24.20 -6.89
C GLN A 686 5.13 -25.38 -6.72
N ALA A 687 4.63 -26.61 -6.68
CA ALA A 687 5.43 -27.83 -6.60
C ALA A 687 6.37 -28.02 -7.81
N LYS A 688 6.04 -27.43 -8.97
CA LYS A 688 6.91 -27.36 -10.15
C LYS A 688 8.01 -26.28 -10.03
N GLY A 689 8.12 -25.61 -8.88
CA GLY A 689 9.08 -24.54 -8.62
C GLY A 689 8.66 -23.17 -9.17
N GLN A 690 7.40 -23.02 -9.60
CA GLN A 690 6.87 -21.74 -10.07
C GLN A 690 6.50 -20.85 -8.88
N ARG A 691 6.71 -19.54 -9.01
CA ARG A 691 6.16 -18.53 -8.09
C ARG A 691 4.87 -17.99 -8.69
N VAL A 692 3.76 -18.26 -8.02
CA VAL A 692 2.41 -18.12 -8.55
C VAL A 692 1.72 -16.93 -7.91
N ALA A 693 1.29 -15.98 -8.72
CA ALA A 693 0.26 -15.03 -8.34
C ALA A 693 -1.10 -15.55 -8.79
N PHE A 694 -2.06 -15.65 -7.88
CA PHE A 694 -3.43 -16.00 -8.21
C PHE A 694 -4.29 -14.74 -8.21
N VAL A 695 -5.08 -14.53 -9.27
CA VAL A 695 -5.94 -13.35 -9.44
C VAL A 695 -7.40 -13.81 -9.53
N GLY A 696 -8.24 -13.33 -8.62
CA GLY A 696 -9.64 -13.73 -8.51
C GLY A 696 -10.52 -12.62 -7.93
N ASP A 697 -11.85 -12.76 -8.02
CA ASP A 697 -12.81 -11.72 -7.70
C ASP A 697 -13.67 -12.00 -6.44
N GLY A 698 -13.66 -13.21 -5.88
CA GLY A 698 -14.68 -13.57 -4.89
C GLY A 698 -14.42 -14.76 -3.95
N ILE A 699 -15.38 -14.92 -3.04
CA ILE A 699 -15.48 -15.88 -1.93
C ILE A 699 -15.04 -17.30 -2.30
N ASN A 700 -15.38 -17.75 -3.51
CA ASN A 700 -15.09 -19.11 -4.00
C ASN A 700 -13.58 -19.36 -4.21
N ASP A 701 -12.81 -18.28 -4.35
CA ASP A 701 -11.37 -18.32 -4.63
C ASP A 701 -10.51 -18.01 -3.42
N ALA A 702 -11.13 -17.69 -2.27
CA ALA A 702 -10.41 -17.36 -1.04
C ALA A 702 -9.33 -18.41 -0.66
N PRO A 703 -9.58 -19.73 -0.76
CA PRO A 703 -8.55 -20.74 -0.51
C PRO A 703 -7.38 -20.68 -1.51
N ALA A 704 -7.65 -20.36 -2.78
CA ALA A 704 -6.61 -20.25 -3.82
C ALA A 704 -5.81 -18.94 -3.68
N LEU A 705 -6.48 -17.83 -3.33
CA LEU A 705 -5.86 -16.55 -3.01
C LEU A 705 -4.89 -16.68 -1.82
N ALA A 706 -5.33 -17.33 -0.74
CA ALA A 706 -4.51 -17.52 0.46
C ALA A 706 -3.37 -18.53 0.27
N GLY A 707 -3.54 -19.51 -0.64
CA GLY A 707 -2.54 -20.54 -0.94
C GLY A 707 -1.46 -20.12 -1.96
N ALA A 708 -1.68 -19.03 -2.69
CA ALA A 708 -0.72 -18.52 -3.68
C ALA A 708 0.51 -17.87 -3.03
N ASP A 709 1.60 -17.70 -3.78
CA ASP A 709 2.74 -16.89 -3.30
C ASP A 709 2.33 -15.42 -3.15
N VAL A 710 1.38 -14.97 -3.98
CA VAL A 710 0.68 -13.69 -3.86
C VAL A 710 -0.77 -13.87 -4.31
N GLY A 711 -1.72 -13.68 -3.40
CA GLY A 711 -3.14 -13.55 -3.75
C GLY A 711 -3.46 -12.12 -4.20
N VAL A 712 -4.07 -11.95 -5.37
CA VAL A 712 -4.53 -10.66 -5.90
C VAL A 712 -6.06 -10.69 -6.03
N ALA A 713 -6.76 -10.01 -5.14
CA ALA A 713 -8.21 -9.88 -5.19
C ALA A 713 -8.61 -8.69 -6.10
N ILE A 714 -9.63 -8.88 -6.94
CA ILE A 714 -10.18 -7.88 -7.85
C ILE A 714 -11.56 -7.42 -7.38
N GLY A 715 -11.76 -6.10 -7.36
CA GLY A 715 -13.06 -5.45 -7.17
C GLY A 715 -13.39 -5.12 -5.72
N THR A 716 -14.59 -4.57 -5.53
CA THR A 716 -15.18 -4.20 -4.23
C THR A 716 -15.83 -5.39 -3.51
N GLY A 717 -15.61 -6.61 -4.01
CA GLY A 717 -16.40 -7.79 -3.73
C GLY A 717 -16.09 -8.44 -2.38
N THR A 718 -17.03 -8.33 -1.43
CA THR A 718 -17.17 -9.10 -0.18
C THR A 718 -15.98 -9.06 0.79
N ASP A 719 -16.25 -8.79 2.07
CA ASP A 719 -15.22 -8.69 3.13
C ASP A 719 -14.26 -9.89 3.14
N ILE A 720 -14.73 -11.07 2.74
CA ILE A 720 -13.97 -12.32 2.67
C ILE A 720 -12.86 -12.31 1.59
N ALA A 721 -13.13 -11.82 0.38
CA ALA A 721 -12.11 -11.80 -0.69
C ALA A 721 -11.08 -10.70 -0.44
N VAL A 722 -11.53 -9.57 0.11
CA VAL A 722 -10.64 -8.54 0.66
C VAL A 722 -9.80 -9.15 1.76
N GLU A 723 -10.32 -9.91 2.72
CA GLU A 723 -9.50 -10.53 3.79
C GLU A 723 -8.53 -11.63 3.30
N ALA A 724 -8.84 -12.33 2.21
CA ALA A 724 -8.01 -13.43 1.71
C ALA A 724 -6.83 -13.00 0.82
N GLY A 725 -6.96 -11.93 0.04
CA GLY A 725 -5.91 -11.52 -0.93
C GLY A 725 -4.77 -10.70 -0.30
N ASP A 726 -3.52 -10.91 -0.67
CA ASP A 726 -2.38 -10.10 -0.21
C ASP A 726 -2.30 -8.71 -0.88
N VAL A 727 -2.83 -8.62 -2.09
CA VAL A 727 -3.02 -7.40 -2.87
C VAL A 727 -4.49 -7.28 -3.23
N VAL A 728 -5.08 -6.10 -3.03
CA VAL A 728 -6.48 -5.82 -3.37
C VAL A 728 -6.51 -4.71 -4.42
N LEU A 729 -7.20 -4.98 -5.52
CA LEU A 729 -7.42 -4.04 -6.60
C LEU A 729 -8.81 -3.47 -6.46
N MET A 730 -8.91 -2.17 -6.17
CA MET A 730 -10.19 -1.48 -5.94
C MET A 730 -11.09 -1.49 -7.18
N GLN A 731 -10.49 -1.66 -8.35
CA GLN A 731 -11.18 -1.70 -9.62
C GLN A 731 -11.30 -3.12 -10.14
N GLY A 732 -12.40 -3.37 -10.86
CA GLY A 732 -12.61 -4.61 -11.61
C GLY A 732 -11.71 -4.78 -12.84
N ASP A 733 -10.66 -3.97 -13.03
CA ASP A 733 -9.84 -3.95 -14.25
C ASP A 733 -8.53 -4.74 -14.08
N LEU A 734 -8.29 -5.68 -14.99
CA LEU A 734 -7.10 -6.53 -15.00
C LEU A 734 -5.81 -5.75 -15.27
N ARG A 735 -5.87 -4.58 -15.91
CA ARG A 735 -4.71 -3.68 -16.11
C ARG A 735 -4.11 -3.22 -14.79
N ALA A 736 -4.91 -3.16 -13.72
CA ALA A 736 -4.43 -2.83 -12.39
C ALA A 736 -3.42 -3.87 -11.85
N VAL A 737 -3.50 -5.14 -12.25
CA VAL A 737 -2.49 -6.17 -11.92
C VAL A 737 -1.13 -5.80 -12.51
N VAL A 738 -1.11 -5.31 -13.75
CA VAL A 738 0.11 -4.87 -14.45
C VAL A 738 0.69 -3.64 -13.75
N ARG A 739 -0.15 -2.65 -13.43
CA ARG A 739 0.25 -1.44 -12.69
C ARG A 739 0.83 -1.80 -11.31
N ALA A 740 0.18 -2.70 -10.58
CA ALA A 740 0.61 -3.20 -9.27
C ALA A 740 1.99 -3.87 -9.34
N ARG A 741 2.20 -4.75 -10.32
CA ARG A 741 3.50 -5.41 -10.54
C ARG A 741 4.59 -4.42 -10.94
N ALA A 742 4.28 -3.46 -11.80
CA ALA A 742 5.24 -2.44 -12.23
C ALA A 742 5.74 -1.61 -11.03
N LEU A 743 4.81 -1.19 -10.14
CA LEU A 743 5.13 -0.52 -8.88
C LEU A 743 5.98 -1.43 -7.99
N ALA A 744 5.58 -2.70 -7.80
CA ALA A 744 6.31 -3.68 -7.00
C ALA A 744 7.77 -3.88 -7.47
N LYS A 745 8.00 -4.04 -8.79
CA LYS A 745 9.36 -4.15 -9.37
C LYS A 745 10.17 -2.88 -9.14
N LYS A 746 9.55 -1.71 -9.29
CA LYS A 746 10.23 -0.43 -9.06
C LYS A 746 10.61 -0.25 -7.60
N THR A 747 9.74 -0.64 -6.68
CA THR A 747 9.98 -0.61 -5.24
C THR A 747 11.12 -1.55 -4.86
N LEU A 748 11.11 -2.80 -5.33
CA LEU A 748 12.18 -3.76 -5.07
C LEU A 748 13.53 -3.29 -5.64
N SER A 749 13.55 -2.74 -6.86
CA SER A 749 14.75 -2.13 -7.44
C SER A 749 15.26 -0.95 -6.59
N THR A 750 14.37 -0.12 -6.08
CA THR A 750 14.72 1.02 -5.21
C THR A 750 15.34 0.53 -3.90
N ILE A 751 14.82 -0.54 -3.30
CA ILE A 751 15.40 -1.17 -2.10
C ILE A 751 16.82 -1.68 -2.36
N TYR A 752 17.05 -2.39 -3.48
CA TYR A 752 18.39 -2.85 -3.83
C TYR A 752 19.37 -1.70 -4.05
N TRP A 753 18.95 -0.63 -4.72
CA TRP A 753 19.77 0.57 -4.85
C TRP A 753 20.02 1.25 -3.51
N ASN A 754 19.04 1.27 -2.61
CA ASN A 754 19.23 1.79 -1.26
C ASN A 754 20.28 0.97 -0.49
N PHE A 755 20.28 -0.36 -0.61
CA PHE A 755 21.33 -1.19 -0.01
C PHE A 755 22.69 -0.93 -0.63
N PHE A 756 22.75 -0.79 -1.97
CA PHE A 756 23.98 -0.41 -2.64
C PHE A 756 24.53 0.93 -2.12
N TRP A 757 23.69 1.94 -1.94
CA TRP A 757 24.10 3.24 -1.38
C TRP A 757 24.35 3.21 0.13
N ALA A 758 23.74 2.28 0.87
CA ALA A 758 23.95 2.14 2.31
C ALA A 758 25.25 1.42 2.67
N PHE A 759 25.86 0.65 1.75
CA PHE A 759 27.08 -0.11 1.99
C PHE A 759 28.23 0.19 1.03
N GLY A 760 27.93 0.58 -0.21
CA GLY A 760 28.91 0.71 -1.29
C GLY A 760 29.98 1.75 -0.96
N TYR A 761 29.58 2.94 -0.53
CA TYR A 761 30.53 3.99 -0.16
C TYR A 761 31.27 3.67 1.16
N ASN A 762 30.61 3.09 2.17
CA ASN A 762 31.30 2.67 3.41
C ASN A 762 32.40 1.66 3.09
N THR A 763 32.08 0.63 2.30
CA THR A 763 33.02 -0.42 1.91
C THR A 763 34.19 0.14 1.11
N ALA A 764 33.92 1.08 0.19
CA ALA A 764 34.96 1.74 -0.59
C ALA A 764 35.87 2.67 0.25
N LEU A 765 35.31 3.32 1.28
CA LEU A 765 36.04 4.27 2.12
C LEU A 765 36.73 3.65 3.34
N ILE A 766 36.41 2.41 3.73
CA ILE A 766 37.12 1.69 4.80
C ILE A 766 38.63 1.57 4.50
N PRO A 767 39.09 1.14 3.31
CA PRO A 767 40.52 1.13 2.98
C PRO A 767 41.17 2.51 3.01
N VAL A 768 40.44 3.55 2.60
CA VAL A 768 40.90 4.94 2.65
C VAL A 768 41.07 5.40 4.10
N ALA A 769 40.10 5.10 4.96
CA ALA A 769 40.14 5.41 6.39
C ALA A 769 41.22 4.63 7.14
N ALA A 770 41.43 3.36 6.76
CA ALA A 770 42.51 2.53 7.28
C ALA A 770 43.90 3.02 6.82
N GLY A 771 43.95 3.94 5.86
CA GLY A 771 45.19 4.56 5.38
C GLY A 771 45.97 3.70 4.39
N VAL A 772 45.32 2.75 3.71
CA VAL A 772 45.96 1.91 2.68
C VAL A 772 46.60 2.75 1.57
N PHE A 773 46.00 3.89 1.24
CA PHE A 773 46.50 4.81 0.22
C PHE A 773 47.48 5.87 0.75
N TYR A 774 47.65 5.96 2.07
CA TYR A 774 48.52 6.97 2.69
C TYR A 774 49.96 6.98 2.14
N PRO A 775 50.63 5.84 1.88
CA PRO A 775 51.99 5.84 1.34
C PRO A 775 52.12 6.55 -0.02
N PHE A 776 51.04 6.65 -0.78
CA PHE A 776 51.03 7.26 -2.12
C PHE A 776 50.53 8.70 -2.11
N THR A 777 49.56 9.02 -1.23
CA THR A 777 48.88 10.32 -1.24
C THR A 777 49.25 11.23 -0.08
N GLY A 778 49.78 10.67 1.02
CA GLY A 778 49.98 11.38 2.29
C GLY A 778 48.68 11.77 3.00
N LEU A 779 47.52 11.33 2.49
CA LEU A 779 46.21 11.72 3.01
C LEU A 779 45.62 10.61 3.88
N LEU A 780 45.15 10.99 5.07
CA LEU A 780 44.31 10.17 5.93
C LEU A 780 42.91 10.75 5.98
N LEU A 781 41.91 9.88 6.00
CA LEU A 781 40.52 10.32 6.16
C LEU A 781 40.36 10.95 7.54
N GLN A 782 39.85 12.17 7.59
CA GLN A 782 39.53 12.82 8.86
C GLN A 782 38.21 12.26 9.42
N PRO A 783 38.12 11.96 10.73
CA PRO A 783 36.89 11.47 11.37
C PRO A 783 35.65 12.33 11.10
N ALA A 784 35.82 13.66 11.01
CA ALA A 784 34.75 14.60 10.70
C ALA A 784 34.16 14.40 9.29
N LEU A 785 35.02 14.19 8.28
CA LEU A 785 34.58 13.89 6.92
C LEU A 785 33.88 12.54 6.83
N ALA A 786 34.36 11.55 7.60
CA ALA A 786 33.69 10.26 7.71
C ALA A 786 32.27 10.40 8.28
N ALA A 787 32.10 11.21 9.34
CA ALA A 787 30.78 11.52 9.91
C ALA A 787 29.87 12.27 8.93
N GLY A 788 30.40 13.20 8.14
CA GLY A 788 29.64 13.89 7.10
C GLY A 788 29.16 12.95 5.97
N ALA A 789 30.03 12.05 5.51
CA ALA A 789 29.69 11.07 4.47
C ALA A 789 28.54 10.14 4.89
N MET A 790 28.49 9.75 6.18
CA MET A 790 27.39 8.95 6.72
C MET A 790 26.04 9.65 6.61
N SER A 791 25.96 10.93 6.99
CA SER A 791 24.72 11.70 6.90
C SER A 791 24.24 11.84 5.46
N LEU A 792 25.16 11.96 4.50
CA LEU A 792 24.82 12.02 3.08
C LEU A 792 24.19 10.72 2.56
N SER A 793 24.66 9.56 3.02
CA SER A 793 24.09 8.27 2.63
C SER A 793 22.62 8.12 3.06
N SER A 794 22.28 8.52 4.29
CA SER A 794 20.89 8.51 4.75
C SER A 794 20.00 9.39 3.86
N ILE A 795 20.49 10.57 3.49
CA ILE A 795 19.76 11.48 2.59
C ILE A 795 19.58 10.86 1.20
N LEU A 796 20.62 10.22 0.65
CA LEU A 796 20.55 9.56 -0.65
C LEU A 796 19.52 8.43 -0.66
N VAL A 797 19.54 7.56 0.35
CA VAL A 797 18.58 6.46 0.52
C VAL A 797 17.15 6.98 0.63
N LEU A 798 16.92 8.00 1.46
CA LEU A 798 15.60 8.59 1.67
C LEU A 798 15.09 9.29 0.41
N THR A 799 15.95 10.06 -0.26
CA THR A 799 15.61 10.75 -1.51
C THR A 799 15.30 9.75 -2.62
N ASN A 800 16.06 8.65 -2.70
CA ASN A 800 15.81 7.61 -3.69
C ASN A 800 14.46 6.91 -3.45
N SER A 801 14.11 6.61 -2.19
CA SER A 801 12.78 6.10 -1.84
C SER A 801 11.66 7.09 -2.17
N LEU A 802 11.85 8.38 -1.91
CA LEU A 802 10.85 9.42 -2.21
C LEU A 802 10.55 9.56 -3.70
N ARG A 803 11.44 9.11 -4.61
CA ARG A 803 11.17 9.09 -6.06
C ARG A 803 9.98 8.21 -6.42
N LEU A 804 9.64 7.21 -5.61
CA LEU A 804 8.47 6.35 -5.79
C LEU A 804 7.16 7.14 -5.72
N ARG A 805 7.13 8.31 -5.05
CA ARG A 805 5.97 9.21 -5.03
C ARG A 805 5.55 9.69 -6.43
N TYR A 806 6.52 9.82 -7.33
CA TYR A 806 6.31 10.26 -8.71
C TYR A 806 6.23 9.07 -9.69
N PHE A 807 5.99 7.87 -9.19
CA PHE A 807 5.78 6.71 -10.05
C PHE A 807 4.58 6.94 -10.96
N GLN A 808 4.83 6.82 -12.27
CA GLN A 808 3.80 6.83 -13.30
C GLN A 808 3.48 5.39 -13.68
N PRO A 809 2.20 4.98 -13.60
CA PRO A 809 1.79 3.67 -14.07
C PRO A 809 2.04 3.52 -15.58
N PRO A 810 2.25 2.29 -16.07
CA PRO A 810 2.16 1.99 -17.50
C PRO A 810 0.82 2.49 -18.06
N GLN A 811 0.87 3.26 -19.15
CA GLN A 811 -0.32 3.71 -19.86
C GLN A 811 -0.74 2.69 -20.90
N PHE A 812 -2.06 2.45 -20.99
CA PHE A 812 -2.66 1.60 -22.02
C PHE A 812 -3.32 2.46 -23.11
N ALA A 813 -3.57 1.89 -24.29
CA ALA A 813 -3.94 2.66 -25.48
C ALA A 813 -5.25 3.44 -25.31
N ASP A 814 -6.22 2.87 -24.59
CA ASP A 814 -7.52 3.49 -24.31
C ASP A 814 -7.46 4.57 -23.21
N GLU A 815 -6.36 4.68 -22.46
CA GLU A 815 -6.14 5.70 -21.42
C GLU A 815 -5.40 6.94 -21.93
N ALA A 816 -4.92 6.91 -23.17
CA ALA A 816 -4.40 8.11 -23.80
C ALA A 816 -5.56 9.10 -23.89
N ALA A 817 -5.53 10.12 -23.02
CA ALA A 817 -6.45 11.25 -23.07
C ALA A 817 -6.66 11.65 -24.54
N PRO A 818 -7.92 11.89 -24.98
CA PRO A 818 -8.14 12.33 -26.35
C PRO A 818 -7.21 13.50 -26.59
N ALA A 819 -6.25 13.32 -27.50
CA ALA A 819 -5.29 14.34 -27.84
C ALA A 819 -6.09 15.62 -28.08
N ALA A 820 -5.72 16.72 -27.40
CA ALA A 820 -6.35 18.02 -27.58
C ALA A 820 -6.59 18.21 -29.09
N PRO A 821 -7.83 18.50 -29.53
CA PRO A 821 -8.17 18.41 -30.93
C PRO A 821 -7.19 19.26 -31.73
N THR A 822 -6.34 18.58 -32.52
CA THR A 822 -5.44 19.23 -33.46
C THR A 822 -6.31 20.15 -34.31
N PRO A 823 -6.05 21.47 -34.36
CA PRO A 823 -6.87 22.36 -35.15
C PRO A 823 -6.79 21.89 -36.60
N ARG A 824 -7.91 21.39 -37.13
CA ARG A 824 -8.06 21.12 -38.56
C ARG A 824 -7.68 22.42 -39.27
N ALA A 825 -6.69 22.35 -40.17
CA ALA A 825 -6.36 23.45 -41.07
C ALA A 825 -7.66 23.96 -41.71
N ALA A 826 -7.96 25.25 -41.51
CA ALA A 826 -9.19 25.86 -41.96
C ALA A 826 -9.37 25.64 -43.46
N ALA A 827 -10.52 25.10 -43.85
CA ALA A 827 -10.95 25.09 -45.24
C ALA A 827 -11.04 26.54 -45.73
N THR A 828 -10.15 26.92 -46.64
CA THR A 828 -10.17 28.21 -47.32
C THR A 828 -11.49 28.35 -48.10
N GLY A 829 -12.36 29.27 -47.65
CA GLY A 829 -13.62 29.61 -48.33
C GLY A 829 -14.82 29.92 -47.43
N ALA A 830 -14.74 29.68 -46.12
CA ALA A 830 -15.84 29.99 -45.20
C ALA A 830 -16.00 31.50 -44.98
N ARG A 831 -17.20 32.04 -45.24
CA ARG A 831 -17.62 33.41 -44.90
C ARG A 831 -18.32 33.39 -43.55
N VAL A 832 -17.87 34.25 -42.63
CA VAL A 832 -18.42 34.34 -41.27
C VAL A 832 -19.52 35.40 -41.21
N LEU A 833 -20.73 35.05 -40.79
CA LEU A 833 -21.80 36.03 -40.50
C LEU A 833 -21.75 36.41 -39.02
N LEU A 834 -21.51 37.69 -38.73
CA LEU A 834 -21.31 38.19 -37.38
C LEU A 834 -22.54 39.00 -36.92
N TYR A 835 -23.34 38.43 -36.03
CA TYR A 835 -24.52 39.10 -35.47
C TYR A 835 -24.11 39.95 -34.26
N THR A 836 -24.27 41.28 -34.32
CA THR A 836 -23.75 42.22 -33.31
C THR A 836 -24.87 43.08 -32.71
N SER A 837 -24.71 43.55 -31.47
CA SER A 837 -25.60 44.53 -30.84
C SER A 837 -24.87 45.86 -30.66
N PRO A 838 -25.54 47.02 -30.77
CA PRO A 838 -24.92 48.33 -30.54
C PRO A 838 -24.32 48.41 -29.14
N GLY A 839 -23.07 48.87 -29.04
CA GLY A 839 -22.33 48.97 -27.78
C GLY A 839 -21.61 47.69 -27.34
N CYS A 840 -21.60 46.63 -28.16
CA CYS A 840 -20.83 45.41 -27.90
C CYS A 840 -19.31 45.73 -27.81
N PRO A 841 -18.70 45.65 -26.61
CA PRO A 841 -17.31 46.04 -26.42
C PRO A 841 -16.35 45.08 -27.12
N ASP A 842 -16.71 43.80 -27.17
CA ASP A 842 -15.85 42.71 -27.67
C ASP A 842 -15.99 42.47 -29.18
N CYS A 843 -17.01 43.04 -29.81
CA CYS A 843 -17.25 42.86 -31.24
C CYS A 843 -16.12 43.48 -32.08
N ALA A 844 -15.43 44.52 -31.58
CA ALA A 844 -14.25 45.08 -32.24
C ALA A 844 -13.04 44.13 -32.19
N ALA A 845 -12.84 43.42 -31.06
CA ALA A 845 -11.76 42.46 -30.89
C ALA A 845 -11.95 41.20 -31.75
N VAL A 846 -13.19 40.72 -31.89
CA VAL A 846 -13.52 39.58 -32.75
C VAL A 846 -13.33 39.91 -34.23
N LYS A 847 -13.73 41.12 -34.66
CA LYS A 847 -13.47 41.61 -36.03
C LYS A 847 -11.98 41.69 -36.31
N ALA A 848 -11.20 42.30 -35.42
CA ALA A 848 -9.74 42.39 -35.55
C ALA A 848 -9.07 40.99 -35.58
N TRP A 849 -9.59 40.03 -34.81
CA TRP A 849 -9.10 38.65 -34.80
C TRP A 849 -9.36 37.91 -36.13
N LEU A 850 -10.52 38.17 -36.77
CA LEU A 850 -10.89 37.61 -38.08
C LEU A 850 -10.06 38.24 -39.21
N GLU A 851 -9.89 39.56 -39.18
CA GLU A 851 -9.07 40.30 -40.15
C GLU A 851 -7.59 39.86 -40.09
N ALA A 852 -7.03 39.72 -38.88
CA ALA A 852 -5.65 39.25 -38.68
C ALA A 852 -5.39 37.83 -39.24
N ARG A 853 -6.45 37.06 -39.50
CA ARG A 853 -6.37 35.69 -40.06
C ARG A 853 -6.88 35.61 -41.50
N GLY A 854 -7.17 36.75 -42.13
CA GLY A 854 -7.64 36.81 -43.51
C GLY A 854 -9.02 36.16 -43.73
N VAL A 855 -9.83 36.03 -42.67
CA VAL A 855 -11.16 35.41 -42.75
C VAL A 855 -12.19 36.47 -43.09
N ALA A 856 -12.87 36.32 -44.22
CA ALA A 856 -13.91 37.25 -44.65
C ALA A 856 -15.17 37.11 -43.79
N TYR A 857 -15.71 38.23 -43.31
CA TYR A 857 -16.95 38.26 -42.53
C TYR A 857 -17.94 39.35 -42.99
N GLU A 858 -19.22 39.17 -42.65
CA GLU A 858 -20.33 40.11 -42.89
C GLU A 858 -21.07 40.37 -41.57
N GLU A 859 -21.22 41.64 -41.19
CA GLU A 859 -21.84 42.03 -39.92
C GLU A 859 -23.35 42.30 -40.06
N ARG A 860 -24.13 41.81 -39.10
CA ARG A 860 -25.61 41.86 -39.06
C ARG A 860 -26.05 42.39 -37.69
N ASP A 861 -26.67 43.56 -37.65
CA ASP A 861 -27.05 44.22 -36.39
C ASP A 861 -28.36 43.64 -35.80
N LEU A 862 -28.27 42.96 -34.67
CA LEU A 862 -29.38 42.36 -33.92
C LEU A 862 -30.32 43.39 -33.29
N SER A 863 -29.95 44.66 -33.22
CA SER A 863 -30.91 45.72 -32.82
C SER A 863 -31.97 45.98 -33.88
N ARG A 864 -31.78 45.48 -35.11
CA ARG A 864 -32.78 45.55 -36.16
C ARG A 864 -33.75 44.36 -36.05
N PRO A 865 -35.07 44.60 -35.88
CA PRO A 865 -36.05 43.54 -35.69
C PRO A 865 -36.05 42.49 -36.80
N GLU A 866 -35.90 42.92 -38.06
CA GLU A 866 -35.84 41.99 -39.20
C GLU A 866 -34.65 41.00 -39.13
N VAL A 867 -33.52 41.43 -38.57
CA VAL A 867 -32.28 40.63 -38.45
C VAL A 867 -32.37 39.69 -37.25
N ALA A 868 -32.95 40.15 -36.14
CA ALA A 868 -33.23 39.32 -34.98
C ALA A 868 -34.21 38.19 -35.34
N ASP A 869 -35.28 38.48 -36.07
CA ASP A 869 -36.25 37.49 -36.53
C ASP A 869 -35.67 36.52 -37.56
N GLU A 870 -34.77 36.97 -38.45
CA GLU A 870 -34.00 36.10 -39.35
C GLU A 870 -33.12 35.13 -38.54
N ALA A 871 -32.43 35.61 -37.50
CA ALA A 871 -31.60 34.78 -36.64
C ALA A 871 -32.43 33.76 -35.83
N VAL A 872 -33.59 34.17 -35.32
CA VAL A 872 -34.52 33.27 -34.62
C VAL A 872 -35.07 32.20 -35.56
N ARG A 873 -35.48 32.58 -36.79
CA ARG A 873 -36.07 31.65 -37.76
C ARG A 873 -35.08 30.62 -38.31
N ASN A 874 -33.89 31.07 -38.67
CA ASN A 874 -32.91 30.20 -39.30
C ASN A 874 -32.14 29.36 -38.28
N TYR A 875 -32.01 29.83 -37.04
CA TYR A 875 -31.11 29.24 -36.05
C TYR A 875 -31.69 29.08 -34.62
N GLY A 876 -32.96 29.45 -34.38
CA GLY A 876 -33.71 29.06 -33.17
C GLY A 876 -33.45 29.84 -31.88
N VAL A 877 -32.89 31.06 -31.95
CA VAL A 877 -32.41 31.81 -30.76
C VAL A 877 -33.48 32.78 -30.19
N ARG A 878 -33.81 32.76 -28.88
CA ARG A 878 -34.56 33.84 -28.15
C ARG A 878 -33.64 34.60 -27.18
N VAL A 879 -33.89 35.89 -26.95
CA VAL A 879 -32.94 36.83 -26.29
C VAL A 879 -33.39 37.30 -24.89
N ALA A 880 -32.76 36.77 -23.83
CA ALA A 880 -32.51 37.36 -22.49
C ALA A 880 -31.53 36.44 -21.72
N PRO A 881 -30.64 36.99 -20.86
CA PRO A 881 -29.20 36.76 -20.92
C PRO A 881 -28.83 35.29 -20.68
N ILE A 882 -28.42 34.64 -21.77
CA ILE A 882 -27.77 33.34 -21.74
C ILE A 882 -26.28 33.65 -21.83
N THR A 883 -25.47 33.10 -20.92
CA THR A 883 -24.04 32.96 -21.19
C THR A 883 -23.89 31.53 -21.67
N VAL A 884 -23.91 31.40 -22.99
CA VAL A 884 -23.64 30.14 -23.66
C VAL A 884 -22.13 30.07 -23.84
N ILE A 885 -21.51 29.19 -23.07
CA ILE A 885 -20.09 28.88 -23.21
C ILE A 885 -20.06 27.46 -23.76
N ASP A 886 -19.62 27.34 -25.01
CA ASP A 886 -19.54 26.11 -25.79
C ASP A 886 -20.85 25.35 -25.98
N GLY A 887 -21.90 26.09 -26.29
CA GLY A 887 -23.13 25.53 -26.87
C GLY A 887 -24.12 24.98 -25.87
N GLN A 888 -23.79 24.96 -24.58
CA GLN A 888 -24.76 24.81 -23.50
C GLN A 888 -25.16 26.18 -22.96
N ALA A 889 -26.46 26.43 -22.85
CA ALA A 889 -26.97 27.63 -22.22
C ALA A 889 -26.79 27.52 -20.70
N HIS A 890 -25.89 28.33 -20.14
CA HIS A 890 -25.72 28.43 -18.70
C HIS A 890 -26.60 29.56 -18.15
N TRP A 891 -27.67 29.12 -17.50
CA TRP A 891 -28.65 29.97 -16.85
C TRP A 891 -28.24 30.12 -15.39
N GLY A 892 -28.02 31.34 -14.93
CA GLY A 892 -27.56 31.55 -13.56
C GLY A 892 -27.29 33.00 -13.23
N THR A 893 -26.97 33.23 -11.97
CA THR A 893 -26.60 34.55 -11.47
C THR A 893 -25.20 34.93 -11.95
N PHE A 894 -24.95 36.24 -11.96
CA PHE A 894 -23.72 36.87 -12.43
C PHE A 894 -22.40 36.27 -11.91
N ALA A 895 -22.37 35.94 -10.62
CA ALA A 895 -21.18 35.39 -9.96
C ALA A 895 -20.86 33.96 -10.43
N GLU A 896 -21.88 33.22 -10.88
CA GLU A 896 -21.73 31.85 -11.37
C GLU A 896 -21.14 31.84 -12.78
N GLN A 897 -21.53 32.78 -13.64
CA GLN A 897 -21.01 32.89 -15.00
C GLN A 897 -19.55 33.38 -15.02
N ARG A 898 -19.21 34.35 -14.15
CA ARG A 898 -17.83 34.84 -14.01
C ARG A 898 -16.85 33.74 -13.58
N ARG A 899 -17.28 32.82 -12.72
CA ARG A 899 -16.45 31.71 -12.23
C ARG A 899 -16.12 30.71 -13.33
N VAL A 900 -17.07 30.45 -14.24
CA VAL A 900 -16.87 29.58 -15.42
C VAL A 900 -15.91 30.25 -16.42
N LEU A 901 -16.00 31.57 -16.58
CA LEU A 901 -15.10 32.37 -17.42
C LEU A 901 -13.66 32.40 -16.89
N GLU A 902 -13.46 32.66 -15.59
CA GLU A 902 -12.13 32.66 -14.96
C GLU A 902 -11.47 31.26 -15.00
N GLN A 903 -12.27 30.19 -14.90
CA GLN A 903 -11.78 28.81 -15.02
C GLN A 903 -11.35 28.45 -16.44
N ARG A 904 -11.99 28.99 -17.48
CA ARG A 904 -11.67 28.66 -18.87
C ARG A 904 -10.66 29.59 -19.54
N LEU A 905 -10.52 30.84 -19.07
CA LEU A 905 -9.63 31.85 -19.66
C LEU A 905 -8.39 32.18 -18.81
N GLY A 906 -8.28 31.64 -17.60
CA GLY A 906 -7.21 31.98 -16.66
C GLY A 906 -7.51 33.26 -15.86
N ALA A 907 -6.77 33.43 -14.76
CA ALA A 907 -7.09 34.43 -13.74
C ALA A 907 -6.78 35.87 -14.18
N GLY A 908 -7.72 36.78 -13.91
CA GLY A 908 -7.56 38.22 -14.14
C GLY A 908 -8.76 38.95 -14.74
N VAL A 909 -9.94 38.34 -14.86
CA VAL A 909 -11.14 39.01 -15.39
C VAL A 909 -11.59 40.12 -14.41
N PRO A 910 -11.54 41.40 -14.80
CA PRO A 910 -11.97 42.49 -13.94
C PRO A 910 -13.45 42.31 -13.58
N ALA A 911 -13.83 42.65 -12.33
CA ALA A 911 -15.19 42.47 -11.84
C ALA A 911 -16.26 43.23 -12.66
N GLU A 912 -15.85 44.18 -13.49
CA GLU A 912 -16.67 44.99 -14.39
C GLU A 912 -16.81 44.39 -15.81
N ALA A 913 -16.01 43.38 -16.18
CA ALA A 913 -16.07 42.70 -17.49
C ALA A 913 -17.07 41.53 -17.53
N ALA A 914 -17.70 41.21 -16.40
CA ALA A 914 -18.74 40.19 -16.36
C ALA A 914 -20.16 40.78 -16.53
N SER A 915 -20.34 42.12 -16.45
CA SER A 915 -21.61 42.91 -16.42
C SER A 915 -21.82 43.71 -17.67
#